data_AF-A0A812VBU5-F1
#
_entry.id   AF-A0A812VBU5-F1
#
_cell.length_a   1.000
_cell.length_b   1.000
_cell.length_c   1.000
_cell.angle_alpha   90.00
_cell.angle_beta   90.00
_cell.angle_gamma   90.00
#
_symmetry.space_group_name_H-M   'P 1'
#
loop_
_entity.id
_entity.type
_entity.pdbx_description
1 polymer ?
#
loop_
_entity_poly.entity_id
_entity_poly.type
_entity_poly.pdbx_seq_one_letter_code
_entity_poly.pdbx_strand_id
1 'polypeptide(L)'
;MACSFPTNQAIVVGGGLGGMSAANTVVEHGGRVVLLDKSSFCGGNSTKATSGINGAGTKTQKAKGIPDNADIFTQDTLKGGAKKPELAKLLCDNSAADVDWLVEKFNLDLSLVARLGGHSQPRTHRGKERFPGMTITYALIQMLEKVAEKTDLARIITKAKVFKLVTDKNACVGCVYEKGGQNFQEFGPVILASGGFGADFTQNSLLAKYRPDLLHLPTTNGEHCTGDGIKMGEEIGAKTIDLEWVQVHPTGLVKPDDADAKIKFLAAEALRGVGGIILNAEGQRFCNELGRRDYVTGEMWKSKPPFRLCLNKAASDEIIWHCKHYTGRGVMKYYSSGADLAKDMGVSLSVIEKAHEDHFQAAKKTETHPDDGPYPAYPSGKCWDEASGKTGSGKKFFHNIIPGDAVKNEPFYVAIITPVIHYCMGGLLIDTDSACIGSNNLPVPGLYAAGEVAGGVHGNNRLGGNSLLDCVVFGRVAGKAAAKYMLGADMKDVDLMQITGGGLSGAVQSSKLAGGSYEDKMNSAAPAAAAAPMANGGGGGGGGMTLADVAKHNTKTDCWVVVDGQVLDVTSFLSEHPGGELAILTFAGKDATEEFNMIHPPDVIGKYAPDSVIGMIGGGGGGGGGAVAAGGGGGGGGGIPMTEVAKHNTKTDCWVVVDGQVLDVTSFLSEHPGGELAILTFAGKDATEEFNMIHPPDVIGKYAPDSVIGAVGSGVAAAASAAPKAGGGGPIRKDTGSKLGNHAAWGHLDGAPNWRVDLDENPGVLLINVKSYFNATWFLLLSVLYEVCATIFSAKNIKISNDRLGLTRSAILLVLFIVIHAVGNLHVFKGPDDFNGYGYFYVRLYWTGFGLPANIVEEYILLSVLLHVFVGLKRTWDMKLALVQSQGINVLNLAISGLMLLTFMTIHLFQFRFGDTDQFGPYYIRPPPYLINFWGISSLNLFWTSDASVEKVGVRDIYALEFQIFKNPLWSFFYIFSVCIFMYHACIGWKKVTPVLGIPRGHIWRVELIGYGIMIVMGLVYISFPLYVMATKPFAGYETKIQIPGRIE
;
A
#
# COMPACT_ATOMS: atom_id res chain seq x y z
N MET A 1 13.48 50.39 -6.51
CA MET A 1 12.03 50.47 -6.20
C MET A 1 11.67 49.37 -5.20
N ALA A 2 12.18 49.46 -3.98
CA ALA A 2 11.54 48.80 -2.84
C ALA A 2 10.48 49.76 -2.26
N CYS A 3 9.61 49.27 -1.37
CA CYS A 3 8.66 50.07 -0.60
C CYS A 3 7.55 50.78 -1.42
N SER A 4 6.61 50.01 -1.99
CA SER A 4 5.20 50.46 -2.08
C SER A 4 4.29 49.68 -1.10
N PHE A 5 4.67 48.45 -0.73
CA PHE A 5 4.06 47.67 0.36
C PHE A 5 5.13 46.92 1.16
N PRO A 6 5.29 47.15 2.48
CA PRO A 6 6.11 46.32 3.34
C PRO A 6 5.30 45.09 3.80
N THR A 7 5.31 44.04 3.00
CA THR A 7 4.64 42.76 3.30
C THR A 7 5.65 41.62 3.31
N ASN A 8 5.53 40.72 4.28
CA ASN A 8 6.30 39.47 4.35
C ASN A 8 5.47 38.26 3.89
N GLN A 9 4.29 38.49 3.31
CA GLN A 9 3.35 37.47 2.86
C GLN A 9 3.21 37.50 1.33
N ALA A 10 3.46 36.37 0.67
CA ALA A 10 3.08 36.13 -0.72
C ALA A 10 1.67 35.50 -0.80
N ILE A 11 0.97 35.74 -1.91
CA ILE A 11 -0.35 35.17 -2.18
C ILE A 11 -0.21 34.13 -3.29
N VAL A 12 -0.69 32.90 -3.05
CA VAL A 12 -0.72 31.83 -4.06
C VAL A 12 -2.17 31.53 -4.44
N VAL A 13 -2.49 31.59 -5.73
CA VAL A 13 -3.85 31.40 -6.25
C VAL A 13 -3.95 30.08 -6.99
N GLY A 14 -4.50 29.06 -6.33
CA GLY A 14 -4.67 27.69 -6.81
C GLY A 14 -3.78 26.69 -6.08
N GLY A 15 -4.39 25.73 -5.38
CA GLY A 15 -3.72 24.67 -4.61
C GLY A 15 -3.30 23.45 -5.42
N GLY A 16 -3.15 23.59 -6.74
CA GLY A 16 -2.51 22.57 -7.57
C GLY A 16 -1.01 22.44 -7.28
N LEU A 17 -0.32 21.50 -7.95
CA LEU A 17 1.11 21.26 -7.70
C LEU A 17 1.97 22.51 -7.94
N GLY A 18 1.59 23.39 -8.88
CA GLY A 18 2.27 24.67 -9.11
C GLY A 18 2.26 25.57 -7.88
N GLY A 19 1.08 25.84 -7.34
CA GLY A 19 0.90 26.68 -6.16
C GLY A 19 1.45 26.03 -4.89
N MET A 20 1.31 24.71 -4.75
CA MET A 20 1.87 23.98 -3.61
C MET A 20 3.41 23.97 -3.64
N SER A 21 4.03 23.89 -4.83
CA SER A 21 5.48 24.03 -4.97
C SER A 21 5.94 25.46 -4.67
N ALA A 22 5.20 26.47 -5.17
CA ALA A 22 5.48 27.88 -4.86
C ALA A 22 5.35 28.21 -3.37
N ALA A 23 4.26 27.78 -2.72
CA ALA A 23 4.00 28.04 -1.30
C ALA A 23 5.05 27.41 -0.39
N ASN A 24 5.39 26.12 -0.62
CA ASN A 24 6.49 25.49 0.12
C ASN A 24 7.82 26.21 -0.12
N THR A 25 8.09 26.73 -1.33
CA THR A 25 9.35 27.44 -1.65
C THR A 25 9.42 28.86 -1.05
N VAL A 26 8.29 29.56 -0.92
CA VAL A 26 8.22 30.83 -0.18
C VAL A 26 8.61 30.60 1.28
N VAL A 27 8.11 29.52 1.89
CA VAL A 27 8.46 29.13 3.27
C VAL A 27 9.92 28.64 3.37
N GLU A 28 10.42 27.87 2.40
CA GLU A 28 11.85 27.48 2.33
C GLU A 28 12.80 28.69 2.26
N HIS A 29 12.32 29.86 1.86
CA HIS A 29 13.09 31.11 1.82
C HIS A 29 12.68 32.14 2.90
N GLY A 30 11.97 31.69 3.94
CA GLY A 30 11.66 32.48 5.14
C GLY A 30 10.48 33.44 5.02
N GLY A 31 9.72 33.38 3.92
CA GLY A 31 8.50 34.16 3.71
C GLY A 31 7.26 33.52 4.35
N ARG A 32 6.23 34.34 4.59
CA ARG A 32 4.87 33.86 4.85
C ARG A 32 4.13 33.63 3.52
N VAL A 33 3.14 32.75 3.52
CA VAL A 33 2.25 32.53 2.38
C VAL A 33 0.79 32.38 2.79
N VAL A 34 -0.11 33.02 2.05
CA VAL A 34 -1.53 32.66 2.03
C VAL A 34 -1.84 31.97 0.70
N LEU A 35 -2.37 30.74 0.77
CA LEU A 35 -2.79 29.97 -0.38
C LEU A 35 -4.32 29.94 -0.45
N LEU A 36 -4.85 30.39 -1.58
CA LEU A 36 -6.28 30.50 -1.87
C LEU A 36 -6.65 29.49 -2.97
N ASP A 37 -7.62 28.61 -2.71
CA ASP A 37 -8.20 27.73 -3.73
C ASP A 37 -9.73 27.93 -3.79
N LYS A 38 -10.27 28.02 -5.01
CA LYS A 38 -11.71 28.15 -5.25
C LYS A 38 -12.46 26.84 -5.00
N SER A 39 -11.78 25.71 -5.16
CA SER A 39 -12.30 24.39 -4.78
C SER A 39 -12.29 24.24 -3.26
N SER A 40 -13.11 23.33 -2.74
CA SER A 40 -13.07 22.96 -1.31
C SER A 40 -11.81 22.19 -0.92
N PHE A 41 -11.16 21.55 -1.89
CA PHE A 41 -9.93 20.79 -1.71
C PHE A 41 -8.87 21.16 -2.74
N CYS A 42 -7.64 21.33 -2.25
CA CYS A 42 -6.47 21.58 -3.07
C CYS A 42 -6.09 20.36 -3.92
N GLY A 43 -5.38 20.60 -5.03
CA GLY A 43 -4.75 19.57 -5.87
C GLY A 43 -5.08 19.69 -7.36
N GLY A 44 -6.25 20.25 -7.70
CA GLY A 44 -6.66 20.59 -9.06
C GLY A 44 -6.53 19.43 -10.06
N ASN A 45 -5.93 19.68 -11.22
CA ASN A 45 -5.62 18.64 -12.21
C ASN A 45 -4.36 17.81 -11.84
N SER A 46 -3.49 18.32 -10.95
CA SER A 46 -2.20 17.70 -10.66
C SER A 46 -2.35 16.33 -10.00
N THR A 47 -3.33 16.17 -9.11
CA THR A 47 -3.69 14.88 -8.48
C THR A 47 -4.17 13.84 -9.49
N LYS A 48 -4.69 14.26 -10.66
CA LYS A 48 -5.15 13.37 -11.74
C LYS A 48 -4.03 12.86 -12.65
N ALA A 49 -2.77 13.32 -12.49
CA ALA A 49 -1.69 12.99 -13.42
C ALA A 49 -1.12 11.57 -13.18
N THR A 50 -1.42 10.67 -14.13
CA THR A 50 -1.26 9.22 -13.95
C THR A 50 0.09 8.63 -14.37
N SER A 51 0.91 9.33 -15.16
CA SER A 51 2.11 8.74 -15.79
C SER A 51 3.43 8.94 -15.02
N GLY A 52 3.68 10.16 -14.49
CA GLY A 52 4.91 10.51 -13.78
C GLY A 52 5.42 11.91 -14.10
N ILE A 53 6.53 12.29 -13.46
CA ILE A 53 7.22 13.59 -13.57
C ILE A 53 8.55 13.42 -14.30
N ASN A 54 8.93 14.33 -15.19
CA ASN A 54 10.21 14.23 -15.90
C ASN A 54 11.38 14.78 -15.10
N GLY A 55 12.57 14.21 -15.27
CA GLY A 55 13.83 14.74 -14.76
C GLY A 55 15.01 14.12 -15.49
N ALA A 56 16.02 14.91 -15.86
CA ALA A 56 17.15 14.47 -16.70
C ALA A 56 18.50 14.66 -15.98
N GLY A 57 19.19 13.55 -15.70
CA GLY A 57 20.39 13.50 -14.87
C GLY A 57 20.11 13.27 -13.37
N THR A 58 18.93 12.76 -13.01
CA THR A 58 18.54 12.50 -11.59
C THR A 58 19.41 11.44 -10.90
N LYS A 59 19.36 11.37 -9.57
CA LYS A 59 19.97 10.26 -8.81
C LYS A 59 19.40 8.89 -9.24
N THR A 60 18.10 8.81 -9.51
CA THR A 60 17.43 7.58 -9.99
C THR A 60 17.92 7.13 -11.37
N GLN A 61 18.10 8.05 -12.33
CA GLN A 61 18.62 7.70 -13.66
C GLN A 61 20.09 7.24 -13.59
N LYS A 62 20.93 7.94 -12.82
CA LYS A 62 22.32 7.55 -12.57
C LYS A 62 22.43 6.16 -11.95
N ALA A 63 21.59 5.85 -10.95
CA ALA A 63 21.51 4.52 -10.33
C ALA A 63 21.00 3.40 -11.25
N LYS A 64 20.37 3.75 -12.39
CA LYS A 64 19.92 2.83 -13.44
C LYS A 64 20.87 2.80 -14.66
N GLY A 65 21.95 3.56 -14.65
CA GLY A 65 22.86 3.69 -15.81
C GLY A 65 22.25 4.38 -17.03
N ILE A 66 21.20 5.19 -16.86
CA ILE A 66 20.52 5.89 -17.97
C ILE A 66 21.35 7.13 -18.37
N PRO A 67 21.85 7.23 -19.62
CA PRO A 67 22.70 8.34 -20.07
C PRO A 67 21.86 9.52 -20.56
N ASP A 68 21.21 10.21 -19.63
CA ASP A 68 20.34 11.37 -19.87
C ASP A 68 20.86 12.63 -19.16
N ASN A 69 20.59 13.82 -19.73
CA ASN A 69 21.01 15.11 -19.19
C ASN A 69 20.10 16.26 -19.68
N ALA A 70 20.28 17.44 -19.09
CA ALA A 70 19.47 18.62 -19.38
C ALA A 70 19.55 19.08 -20.84
N ASP A 71 20.68 18.96 -21.53
CA ASP A 71 20.81 19.37 -22.93
C ASP A 71 20.04 18.45 -23.88
N ILE A 72 20.13 17.13 -23.69
CA ILE A 72 19.34 16.13 -24.43
C ILE A 72 17.83 16.37 -24.19
N PHE A 73 17.44 16.65 -22.95
CA PHE A 73 16.05 16.91 -22.59
C PHE A 73 15.55 18.27 -23.13
N THR A 74 16.42 19.29 -23.21
CA THR A 74 16.11 20.58 -23.84
C THR A 74 15.89 20.40 -25.34
N GLN A 75 16.74 19.63 -26.02
CA GLN A 75 16.59 19.29 -27.44
C GLN A 75 15.28 18.54 -27.71
N ASP A 76 14.95 17.53 -26.90
CA ASP A 76 13.66 16.83 -26.98
C ASP A 76 12.48 17.78 -26.75
N THR A 77 12.54 18.67 -25.76
CA THR A 77 11.44 19.60 -25.43
C THR A 77 11.20 20.63 -26.52
N LEU A 78 12.26 21.22 -27.10
CA LEU A 78 12.18 22.11 -28.26
C LEU A 78 11.60 21.39 -29.49
N LYS A 79 12.07 20.17 -29.76
CA LYS A 79 11.59 19.33 -30.87
C LYS A 79 10.18 18.78 -30.66
N GLY A 80 9.76 18.65 -29.39
CA GLY A 80 8.43 18.26 -28.96
C GLY A 80 7.37 19.32 -29.25
N GLY A 81 7.72 20.59 -29.01
CA GLY A 81 6.86 21.73 -29.31
C GLY A 81 7.28 23.08 -28.75
N ALA A 82 8.21 23.16 -27.80
CA ALA A 82 8.55 24.43 -27.15
C ALA A 82 9.13 25.48 -28.12
N LYS A 83 8.77 26.75 -27.91
CA LYS A 83 9.17 27.89 -28.77
C LYS A 83 9.97 28.98 -28.05
N LYS A 84 10.15 28.84 -26.73
CA LYS A 84 11.03 29.68 -25.90
C LYS A 84 12.22 28.87 -25.38
N PRO A 85 13.39 28.88 -26.05
CA PRO A 85 14.57 28.14 -25.61
C PRO A 85 15.02 28.48 -24.19
N GLU A 86 14.82 29.72 -23.75
CA GLU A 86 15.12 30.20 -22.40
C GLU A 86 14.27 29.50 -21.33
N LEU A 87 12.95 29.35 -21.57
CA LEU A 87 12.05 28.65 -20.65
C LEU A 87 12.21 27.12 -20.74
N ALA A 88 12.42 26.60 -21.95
CA ALA A 88 12.64 25.17 -22.19
C ALA A 88 13.95 24.68 -21.55
N LYS A 89 15.03 25.49 -21.59
CA LYS A 89 16.29 25.17 -20.91
C LYS A 89 16.14 25.24 -19.40
N LEU A 90 15.51 26.28 -18.85
CA LEU A 90 15.26 26.40 -17.40
C LEU A 90 14.45 25.20 -16.86
N LEU A 91 13.42 24.78 -17.58
CA LEU A 91 12.63 23.58 -17.27
C LEU A 91 13.50 22.31 -17.17
N CYS A 92 14.46 22.15 -18.10
CA CYS A 92 15.28 20.95 -18.19
C CYS A 92 16.50 20.97 -17.25
N ASP A 93 17.15 22.13 -17.07
CA ASP A 93 18.30 22.34 -16.19
C ASP A 93 17.95 22.05 -14.72
N ASN A 94 16.83 22.62 -14.24
CA ASN A 94 16.39 22.41 -12.85
C ASN A 94 15.84 21.00 -12.61
N SER A 95 15.49 20.26 -13.68
CA SER A 95 14.67 19.05 -13.57
C SER A 95 15.26 17.92 -12.73
N ALA A 96 16.59 17.81 -12.66
CA ALA A 96 17.25 16.85 -11.78
C ALA A 96 17.17 17.26 -10.31
N ALA A 97 17.47 18.52 -10.01
CA ALA A 97 17.46 19.05 -8.65
C ALA A 97 16.05 19.08 -8.04
N ASP A 98 15.03 19.36 -8.86
CA ASP A 98 13.66 19.47 -8.40
C ASP A 98 12.94 18.11 -8.27
N VAL A 99 13.32 17.10 -9.07
CA VAL A 99 12.91 15.70 -8.82
C VAL A 99 13.62 15.13 -7.59
N ASP A 100 14.91 15.42 -7.39
CA ASP A 100 15.63 15.03 -6.19
C ASP A 100 15.06 15.74 -4.93
N TRP A 101 14.65 17.02 -5.01
CA TRP A 101 13.98 17.77 -3.94
C TRP A 101 12.66 17.12 -3.53
N LEU A 102 11.85 16.64 -4.48
CA LEU A 102 10.64 15.86 -4.17
C LEU A 102 10.96 14.60 -3.36
N VAL A 103 11.99 13.84 -3.76
CA VAL A 103 12.41 12.64 -3.03
C VAL A 103 12.90 12.99 -1.62
N GLU A 104 13.76 14.00 -1.50
CA GLU A 104 14.49 14.29 -0.25
C GLU A 104 13.68 15.11 0.77
N LYS A 105 12.91 16.11 0.35
CA LYS A 105 12.10 16.95 1.27
C LYS A 105 10.73 16.36 1.61
N PHE A 106 10.18 15.50 0.75
CA PHE A 106 8.83 14.96 0.92
C PHE A 106 8.76 13.42 0.99
N ASN A 107 9.92 12.74 1.02
CA ASN A 107 10.02 11.28 1.21
C ASN A 107 9.26 10.47 0.14
N LEU A 108 9.36 10.90 -1.13
CA LEU A 108 8.58 10.36 -2.25
C LEU A 108 9.29 9.22 -3.00
N ASP A 109 8.60 8.10 -3.25
CA ASP A 109 9.08 7.07 -4.18
C ASP A 109 8.96 7.55 -5.63
N LEU A 110 10.10 7.90 -6.22
CA LEU A 110 10.27 8.19 -7.64
C LEU A 110 11.32 7.25 -8.27
N SER A 111 11.34 5.98 -7.85
CA SER A 111 12.37 4.99 -8.20
C SER A 111 12.15 4.21 -9.51
N LEU A 112 10.97 4.30 -10.12
CA LEU A 112 10.69 3.74 -11.45
C LEU A 112 10.79 4.84 -12.52
N VAL A 113 11.32 4.50 -13.70
CA VAL A 113 11.54 5.47 -14.79
C VAL A 113 11.10 4.85 -16.12
N ALA A 114 10.26 5.55 -16.88
CA ALA A 114 9.77 5.14 -18.20
C ALA A 114 10.16 6.14 -19.30
N ARG A 115 10.13 5.69 -20.57
CA ARG A 115 10.16 6.56 -21.76
C ARG A 115 8.71 6.81 -22.20
N LEU A 116 8.33 8.08 -22.33
CA LEU A 116 7.01 8.49 -22.84
C LEU A 116 7.10 9.07 -24.27
N GLY A 117 5.96 9.52 -24.81
CA GLY A 117 5.86 10.01 -26.18
C GLY A 117 6.77 11.21 -26.44
N GLY A 118 7.55 11.12 -27.51
CA GLY A 118 8.46 12.18 -27.96
C GLY A 118 9.82 12.29 -27.27
N HIS A 119 10.13 11.47 -26.25
CA HIS A 119 11.42 11.52 -25.53
C HIS A 119 12.47 10.56 -26.11
N SER A 120 13.71 11.03 -26.27
CA SER A 120 14.85 10.18 -26.63
C SER A 120 15.29 9.24 -25.51
N GLN A 121 15.22 9.66 -24.24
CA GLN A 121 15.61 8.85 -23.08
C GLN A 121 14.45 8.49 -22.13
N PRO A 122 14.54 7.38 -21.36
CA PRO A 122 13.64 7.13 -20.24
C PRO A 122 13.90 8.15 -19.13
N ARG A 123 12.93 9.03 -18.87
CA ARG A 123 13.06 10.12 -17.90
C ARG A 123 11.81 10.45 -17.09
N THR A 124 10.71 9.75 -17.32
CA THR A 124 9.47 9.96 -16.56
C THR A 124 9.47 9.10 -15.31
N HIS A 125 9.67 9.74 -14.16
CA HIS A 125 9.78 9.16 -12.84
C HIS A 125 8.41 8.92 -12.20
N ARG A 126 8.23 7.76 -11.56
CA ARG A 126 7.03 7.37 -10.79
C ARG A 126 7.38 6.45 -9.63
N GLY A 127 6.46 6.35 -8.67
CA GLY A 127 6.50 5.30 -7.65
C GLY A 127 5.95 3.97 -8.16
N LYS A 128 6.04 2.95 -7.31
CA LYS A 128 5.51 1.59 -7.59
C LYS A 128 3.99 1.50 -7.50
N GLU A 129 3.39 2.31 -6.63
CA GLU A 129 1.97 2.27 -6.28
C GLU A 129 1.37 3.69 -6.28
N ARG A 130 0.05 3.78 -6.49
CA ARG A 130 -0.73 5.03 -6.65
C ARG A 130 -0.31 5.89 -7.86
N PHE A 131 -1.12 6.89 -8.19
CA PHE A 131 -0.80 7.83 -9.27
C PHE A 131 0.26 8.84 -8.80
N PRO A 132 1.36 9.05 -9.56
CA PRO A 132 2.47 9.89 -9.12
C PRO A 132 2.06 11.36 -8.92
N GLY A 133 1.19 11.91 -9.77
CA GLY A 133 0.67 13.27 -9.56
C GLY A 133 -0.10 13.43 -8.25
N MET A 134 -0.84 12.40 -7.83
CA MET A 134 -1.52 12.37 -6.54
C MET A 134 -0.52 12.31 -5.38
N THR A 135 0.40 11.35 -5.40
CA THR A 135 1.37 11.14 -4.31
C THR A 135 2.26 12.37 -4.12
N ILE A 136 2.75 12.98 -5.21
CA ILE A 136 3.55 14.21 -5.16
C ILE A 136 2.72 15.37 -4.60
N THR A 137 1.53 15.64 -5.16
CA THR A 137 0.74 16.83 -4.77
C THR A 137 0.26 16.74 -3.33
N TYR A 138 -0.20 15.57 -2.86
CA TYR A 138 -0.63 15.41 -1.46
C TYR A 138 0.52 15.56 -0.46
N ALA A 139 1.75 15.15 -0.79
CA ALA A 139 2.88 15.34 0.12
C ALA A 139 3.25 16.83 0.31
N LEU A 140 3.19 17.63 -0.77
CA LEU A 140 3.40 19.08 -0.68
C LEU A 140 2.24 19.80 0.02
N ILE A 141 1.00 19.34 -0.18
CA ILE A 141 -0.17 19.78 0.59
C ILE A 141 0.06 19.52 2.08
N GLN A 142 0.36 18.28 2.47
CA GLN A 142 0.56 17.87 3.87
C GLN A 142 1.71 18.63 4.55
N MET A 143 2.79 18.93 3.83
CA MET A 143 3.87 19.76 4.36
C MET A 143 3.39 21.19 4.65
N LEU A 144 2.65 21.82 3.74
CA LEU A 144 2.11 23.17 3.93
C LEU A 144 1.04 23.22 5.04
N GLU A 145 0.16 22.21 5.09
CA GLU A 145 -0.80 21.99 6.19
C GLU A 145 -0.07 21.92 7.55
N LYS A 146 1.06 21.21 7.60
CA LYS A 146 1.87 21.02 8.81
C LYS A 146 2.69 22.27 9.17
N VAL A 147 3.08 23.10 8.19
CA VAL A 147 3.64 24.44 8.44
C VAL A 147 2.58 25.34 9.09
N ALA A 148 1.34 25.34 8.58
CA ALA A 148 0.23 26.13 9.13
C ALA A 148 -0.21 25.67 10.55
N GLU A 149 -0.02 24.39 10.90
CA GLU A 149 -0.25 23.89 12.26
C GLU A 149 0.84 24.26 13.28
N LYS A 150 2.07 24.53 12.83
CA LYS A 150 3.25 24.69 13.70
C LYS A 150 3.80 26.10 13.74
N THR A 151 3.43 26.94 12.76
CA THR A 151 3.99 28.27 12.55
C THR A 151 2.93 29.23 12.00
N ASP A 152 3.22 30.52 12.05
CA ASP A 152 2.48 31.59 11.37
C ASP A 152 2.95 31.83 9.92
N LEU A 153 3.70 30.90 9.33
CA LEU A 153 4.29 31.05 7.99
C LEU A 153 3.36 30.61 6.86
N ALA A 154 2.28 29.89 7.13
CA ALA A 154 1.33 29.45 6.11
C ALA A 154 -0.13 29.59 6.55
N ARG A 155 -0.98 30.07 5.64
CA ARG A 155 -2.45 30.01 5.70
C ARG A 155 -2.94 29.29 4.45
N ILE A 156 -3.93 28.41 4.60
CA ILE A 156 -4.61 27.71 3.50
C ILE A 156 -6.11 28.02 3.63
N ILE A 157 -6.71 28.54 2.55
CA ILE A 157 -8.13 28.92 2.51
C ILE A 157 -8.74 28.29 1.26
N THR A 158 -9.63 27.34 1.46
CA THR A 158 -10.42 26.69 0.40
C THR A 158 -11.83 27.29 0.32
N LYS A 159 -12.56 26.98 -0.77
CA LYS A 159 -13.80 27.68 -1.18
C LYS A 159 -13.61 29.20 -1.31
N ALA A 160 -12.37 29.63 -1.63
CA ALA A 160 -11.92 31.01 -1.74
C ALA A 160 -11.66 31.39 -3.20
N LYS A 161 -12.72 31.84 -3.89
CA LYS A 161 -12.66 32.18 -5.31
C LYS A 161 -12.06 33.56 -5.51
N VAL A 162 -10.75 33.62 -5.80
CA VAL A 162 -10.10 34.85 -6.27
C VAL A 162 -10.73 35.26 -7.60
N PHE A 163 -11.22 36.50 -7.69
CA PHE A 163 -11.91 37.02 -8.88
C PHE A 163 -11.37 38.37 -9.37
N LYS A 164 -10.46 39.01 -8.62
CA LYS A 164 -9.84 40.29 -9.00
C LYS A 164 -8.44 40.42 -8.42
N LEU A 165 -7.52 41.01 -9.20
CA LEU A 165 -6.20 41.43 -8.73
C LEU A 165 -6.21 42.92 -8.35
N VAL A 166 -5.38 43.28 -7.37
CA VAL A 166 -5.27 44.63 -6.80
C VAL A 166 -3.95 45.24 -7.24
N THR A 167 -3.98 46.46 -7.76
CA THR A 167 -2.81 47.13 -8.32
C THR A 167 -2.55 48.52 -7.71
N ASP A 168 -1.27 48.87 -7.62
CA ASP A 168 -0.77 50.21 -7.25
C ASP A 168 0.39 50.56 -8.19
N LYS A 169 0.34 51.72 -8.85
CA LYS A 169 1.41 52.22 -9.76
C LYS A 169 1.91 51.18 -10.78
N ASN A 170 0.99 50.37 -11.33
CA ASN A 170 1.23 49.25 -12.26
C ASN A 170 1.91 48.00 -11.67
N ALA A 171 2.13 47.94 -10.35
CA ALA A 171 2.48 46.71 -9.65
C ALA A 171 1.22 45.96 -9.20
N CYS A 172 1.26 44.63 -9.19
CA CYS A 172 0.29 43.80 -8.47
C CYS A 172 0.69 43.75 -6.99
N VAL A 173 -0.26 44.08 -6.11
CA VAL A 173 -0.02 44.24 -4.65
C VAL A 173 -0.99 43.43 -3.79
N GLY A 174 -1.91 42.68 -4.40
CA GLY A 174 -2.89 41.87 -3.68
C GLY A 174 -3.96 41.26 -4.58
N CYS A 175 -4.96 40.62 -3.96
CA CYS A 175 -6.14 40.11 -4.66
C CYS A 175 -7.41 40.22 -3.80
N VAL A 176 -8.56 40.14 -4.44
CA VAL A 176 -9.88 40.02 -3.80
C VAL A 176 -10.46 38.63 -4.10
N TYR A 177 -10.97 37.96 -3.06
CA TYR A 177 -11.62 36.66 -3.17
C TYR A 177 -12.99 36.62 -2.50
N GLU A 178 -13.89 35.81 -3.06
CA GLU A 178 -15.18 35.48 -2.48
C GLU A 178 -15.06 34.19 -1.67
N LYS A 179 -15.60 34.17 -0.44
CA LYS A 179 -15.77 32.96 0.40
C LYS A 179 -17.10 33.10 1.16
N GLY A 180 -17.99 32.13 1.02
CA GLY A 180 -19.30 32.15 1.70
C GLY A 180 -20.19 33.37 1.37
N GLY A 181 -20.10 33.90 0.14
CA GLY A 181 -20.82 35.10 -0.29
C GLY A 181 -20.27 36.43 0.27
N GLN A 182 -19.14 36.41 0.96
CA GLN A 182 -18.44 37.60 1.44
C GLN A 182 -17.13 37.82 0.68
N ASN A 183 -16.76 39.09 0.47
CA ASN A 183 -15.53 39.48 -0.21
C ASN A 183 -14.43 39.82 0.79
N PHE A 184 -13.27 39.21 0.60
CA PHE A 184 -12.06 39.39 1.41
C PHE A 184 -10.91 39.87 0.53
N GLN A 185 -9.92 40.53 1.12
CA GLN A 185 -8.77 41.11 0.41
C GLN A 185 -7.46 40.76 1.10
N GLU A 186 -6.49 40.26 0.33
CA GLU A 186 -5.13 39.95 0.78
C GLU A 186 -4.12 40.85 0.07
N PHE A 187 -3.00 41.14 0.76
CA PHE A 187 -1.91 41.98 0.23
C PHE A 187 -0.58 41.22 0.21
N GLY A 188 0.13 41.32 -0.91
CA GLY A 188 1.30 40.50 -1.22
C GLY A 188 1.61 40.49 -2.73
N PRO A 189 2.82 40.10 -3.14
CA PRO A 189 3.03 39.64 -4.52
C PRO A 189 2.15 38.41 -4.77
N VAL A 190 1.53 38.35 -5.95
CA VAL A 190 0.59 37.28 -6.33
C VAL A 190 1.25 36.30 -7.29
N ILE A 191 1.23 35.03 -6.91
CA ILE A 191 1.62 33.89 -7.74
C ILE A 191 0.34 33.21 -8.23
N LEU A 192 0.06 33.33 -9.52
CA LEU A 192 -1.04 32.62 -10.17
C LEU A 192 -0.62 31.17 -10.46
N ALA A 193 -1.41 30.23 -9.98
CA ALA A 193 -1.22 28.78 -10.18
C ALA A 193 -2.55 28.06 -10.48
N SER A 194 -3.52 28.78 -11.06
CA SER A 194 -4.93 28.36 -11.21
C SER A 194 -5.19 27.20 -12.19
N GLY A 195 -4.16 26.71 -12.87
CA GLY A 195 -4.30 25.81 -14.02
C GLY A 195 -4.82 26.51 -15.28
N GLY A 196 -5.04 25.72 -16.33
CA GLY A 196 -5.46 26.17 -17.65
C GLY A 196 -6.97 26.42 -17.79
N PHE A 197 -7.49 26.24 -19.01
CA PHE A 197 -8.89 26.51 -19.40
C PHE A 197 -9.58 25.33 -20.10
N GLY A 198 -9.03 24.12 -20.00
CA GLY A 198 -9.45 22.93 -20.74
C GLY A 198 -10.78 22.29 -20.32
N ALA A 199 -11.57 22.92 -19.44
CA ALA A 199 -12.92 22.49 -19.07
C ALA A 199 -14.01 23.56 -19.29
N ASP A 200 -13.65 24.79 -19.67
CA ASP A 200 -14.63 25.87 -19.87
C ASP A 200 -15.26 25.78 -21.27
N PHE A 201 -16.39 25.08 -21.37
CA PHE A 201 -17.17 24.93 -22.61
C PHE A 201 -18.21 26.06 -22.82
N THR A 202 -18.16 27.15 -22.04
CA THR A 202 -19.05 28.29 -22.23
C THR A 202 -18.70 29.10 -23.49
N GLN A 203 -19.67 29.82 -24.06
CA GLN A 203 -19.47 30.58 -25.31
C GLN A 203 -18.50 31.77 -25.15
N ASN A 204 -18.29 32.25 -23.92
CA ASN A 204 -17.33 33.30 -23.57
C ASN A 204 -16.01 32.75 -23.01
N SER A 205 -15.73 31.46 -23.18
CA SER A 205 -14.49 30.85 -22.69
C SER A 205 -13.29 31.11 -23.58
N LEU A 206 -12.08 30.91 -23.02
CA LEU A 206 -10.85 30.89 -23.80
C LEU A 206 -10.85 29.71 -24.80
N LEU A 207 -11.43 28.56 -24.44
CA LEU A 207 -11.54 27.41 -25.35
C LEU A 207 -12.42 27.75 -26.57
N ALA A 208 -13.57 28.38 -26.36
CA ALA A 208 -14.46 28.79 -27.45
C ALA A 208 -13.88 29.93 -28.30
N LYS A 209 -13.16 30.87 -27.68
CA LYS A 209 -12.50 32.01 -28.36
C LYS A 209 -11.34 31.56 -29.25
N TYR A 210 -10.50 30.63 -28.80
CA TYR A 210 -9.26 30.26 -29.49
C TYR A 210 -9.31 28.91 -30.23
N ARG A 211 -10.13 27.95 -29.78
CA ARG A 211 -10.25 26.60 -30.35
C ARG A 211 -11.71 26.08 -30.35
N PRO A 212 -12.64 26.79 -31.03
CA PRO A 212 -14.03 26.37 -31.15
C PRO A 212 -14.18 25.00 -31.84
N ASP A 213 -13.22 24.61 -32.68
CA ASP A 213 -13.12 23.28 -33.30
C ASP A 213 -13.07 22.14 -32.27
N LEU A 214 -12.48 22.38 -31.09
CA LEU A 214 -12.35 21.35 -30.05
C LEU A 214 -13.58 21.22 -29.14
N LEU A 215 -14.54 22.16 -29.16
CA LEU A 215 -15.67 22.18 -28.21
C LEU A 215 -16.52 20.90 -28.22
N HIS A 216 -16.52 20.16 -29.34
CA HIS A 216 -17.21 18.88 -29.44
C HIS A 216 -16.55 17.78 -28.60
N LEU A 217 -15.22 17.80 -28.40
CA LEU A 217 -14.48 16.74 -27.72
C LEU A 217 -14.77 16.68 -26.20
N PRO A 218 -14.70 15.48 -25.59
CA PRO A 218 -14.59 15.33 -24.14
C PRO A 218 -13.26 15.85 -23.60
N THR A 219 -13.17 16.09 -22.29
CA THR A 219 -11.96 16.55 -21.59
C THR A 219 -11.50 15.58 -20.50
N THR A 220 -10.25 15.69 -20.07
CA THR A 220 -9.68 15.00 -18.88
C THR A 220 -9.48 15.94 -17.68
N ASN A 221 -9.87 17.21 -17.84
CA ASN A 221 -9.80 18.24 -16.81
C ASN A 221 -10.93 18.08 -15.77
N GLY A 222 -10.75 18.60 -14.56
CA GLY A 222 -11.87 18.91 -13.68
C GLY A 222 -12.56 20.21 -14.07
N GLU A 223 -13.83 20.37 -13.68
CA GLU A 223 -14.67 21.54 -14.00
C GLU A 223 -14.08 22.87 -13.50
N HIS A 224 -13.18 22.83 -12.52
CA HIS A 224 -12.41 23.98 -12.04
C HIS A 224 -11.46 24.59 -13.08
N CYS A 225 -11.12 23.89 -14.17
CA CYS A 225 -10.12 24.31 -15.16
C CYS A 225 -10.67 25.34 -16.17
N THR A 226 -10.86 26.59 -15.71
CA THR A 226 -11.62 27.63 -16.42
C THR A 226 -10.83 28.88 -16.84
N GLY A 227 -9.50 28.90 -16.65
CA GLY A 227 -8.63 29.99 -17.09
C GLY A 227 -8.77 31.29 -16.30
N ASP A 228 -9.34 31.25 -15.08
CA ASP A 228 -9.64 32.44 -14.28
C ASP A 228 -8.40 33.31 -14.02
N GLY A 229 -7.25 32.69 -13.70
CA GLY A 229 -5.98 33.40 -13.52
C GLY A 229 -5.47 34.08 -14.80
N ILE A 230 -5.70 33.47 -15.98
CA ILE A 230 -5.34 34.08 -17.27
C ILE A 230 -6.20 35.32 -17.50
N LYS A 231 -7.53 35.19 -17.33
CA LYS A 231 -8.51 36.28 -17.48
C LYS A 231 -8.18 37.46 -16.54
N MET A 232 -7.85 37.19 -15.27
CA MET A 232 -7.44 38.21 -14.30
C MET A 232 -6.07 38.85 -14.62
N GLY A 233 -5.12 38.10 -15.17
CA GLY A 233 -3.83 38.63 -15.61
C GLY A 233 -3.99 39.58 -16.81
N GLU A 234 -4.79 39.20 -17.81
CA GLU A 234 -5.11 40.06 -18.96
C GLU A 234 -5.81 41.37 -18.53
N GLU A 235 -6.70 41.32 -17.52
CA GLU A 235 -7.38 42.52 -16.98
C GLU A 235 -6.40 43.57 -16.43
N ILE A 236 -5.31 43.16 -15.78
CA ILE A 236 -4.27 44.06 -15.28
C ILE A 236 -3.09 44.27 -16.26
N GLY A 237 -3.26 43.89 -17.53
CA GLY A 237 -2.32 44.19 -18.61
C GLY A 237 -1.14 43.22 -18.74
N ALA A 238 -1.19 42.05 -18.10
CA ALA A 238 -0.28 40.95 -18.40
C ALA A 238 -0.58 40.37 -19.79
N LYS A 239 0.47 40.01 -20.51
CA LYS A 239 0.42 39.53 -21.89
C LYS A 239 0.24 38.02 -21.93
N THR A 240 -0.62 37.54 -22.82
CA THR A 240 -0.79 36.10 -23.08
C THR A 240 0.01 35.63 -24.31
N ILE A 241 0.25 34.33 -24.40
CA ILE A 241 0.94 33.66 -25.51
C ILE A 241 0.36 32.25 -25.72
N ASP A 242 0.45 31.73 -26.94
CA ASP A 242 0.15 30.34 -27.31
C ASP A 242 -1.30 29.85 -27.01
N LEU A 243 -2.29 30.72 -26.81
CA LEU A 243 -3.65 30.35 -26.38
C LEU A 243 -4.43 29.47 -27.39
N GLU A 244 -4.03 29.47 -28.65
CA GLU A 244 -4.53 28.55 -29.69
C GLU A 244 -4.01 27.10 -29.52
N TRP A 245 -2.91 26.92 -28.78
CA TRP A 245 -2.27 25.62 -28.56
C TRP A 245 -2.89 24.89 -27.37
N VAL A 246 -4.06 24.32 -27.62
CA VAL A 246 -4.72 23.32 -26.76
C VAL A 246 -4.37 21.92 -27.26
N GLN A 247 -3.77 21.10 -26.39
CA GLN A 247 -3.41 19.71 -26.67
C GLN A 247 -4.59 18.77 -26.43
N VAL A 248 -4.89 17.98 -27.46
CA VAL A 248 -5.69 16.77 -27.39
C VAL A 248 -4.78 15.58 -27.05
N HIS A 249 -5.22 14.71 -26.15
CA HIS A 249 -4.53 13.47 -25.79
C HIS A 249 -5.21 12.29 -26.49
N PRO A 250 -4.47 11.33 -27.06
CA PRO A 250 -5.04 10.22 -27.82
C PRO A 250 -5.76 9.18 -26.95
N THR A 251 -5.41 9.07 -25.67
CA THR A 251 -5.88 7.97 -24.80
C THR A 251 -6.73 8.45 -23.63
N GLY A 252 -7.87 9.07 -23.93
CA GLY A 252 -8.98 9.21 -22.98
C GLY A 252 -9.78 7.92 -22.90
N LEU A 253 -10.04 7.41 -21.70
CA LEU A 253 -10.71 6.13 -21.46
C LEU A 253 -12.22 6.25 -21.68
N VAL A 254 -12.78 5.35 -22.49
CA VAL A 254 -14.22 5.24 -22.74
C VAL A 254 -14.81 4.19 -21.79
N LYS A 255 -15.75 4.62 -20.94
CA LYS A 255 -16.54 3.73 -20.09
C LYS A 255 -17.69 3.16 -20.94
N PRO A 256 -17.85 1.84 -21.13
CA PRO A 256 -18.75 1.31 -22.17
C PRO A 256 -20.24 1.63 -22.00
N ASP A 257 -20.69 1.84 -20.77
CA ASP A 257 -22.06 2.23 -20.37
C ASP A 257 -22.25 3.76 -20.24
N ASP A 258 -21.18 4.54 -20.37
CA ASP A 258 -21.19 6.01 -20.46
C ASP A 258 -20.14 6.47 -21.49
N ALA A 259 -20.40 6.09 -22.75
CA ALA A 259 -19.46 6.28 -23.84
C ALA A 259 -19.25 7.77 -24.18
N ASP A 260 -20.27 8.61 -23.95
CA ASP A 260 -20.30 10.02 -24.33
C ASP A 260 -19.94 11.00 -23.19
N ALA A 261 -19.68 10.50 -21.96
CA ALA A 261 -19.23 11.28 -20.80
C ALA A 261 -18.31 12.46 -21.16
N LYS A 262 -18.73 13.70 -20.88
CA LYS A 262 -18.00 14.92 -21.28
C LYS A 262 -16.66 15.07 -20.56
N ILE A 263 -16.54 14.52 -19.36
CA ILE A 263 -15.28 14.31 -18.64
C ILE A 263 -14.94 12.82 -18.73
N LYS A 264 -13.68 12.49 -19.02
CA LYS A 264 -13.19 11.10 -19.12
C LYS A 264 -11.91 10.90 -18.32
N PHE A 265 -11.65 9.67 -17.89
CA PHE A 265 -10.38 9.31 -17.26
C PHE A 265 -9.23 9.30 -18.28
N LEU A 266 -8.03 9.65 -17.83
CA LEU A 266 -6.82 9.61 -18.66
C LEU A 266 -6.16 8.22 -18.56
N ALA A 267 -6.11 7.47 -19.67
CA ALA A 267 -5.24 6.30 -19.75
C ALA A 267 -3.79 6.80 -19.71
N ALA A 268 -3.02 6.37 -18.72
CA ALA A 268 -1.64 6.82 -18.55
C ALA A 268 -0.83 6.59 -19.83
N GLU A 269 -0.09 7.61 -20.27
CA GLU A 269 0.86 7.46 -21.39
C GLU A 269 1.94 6.43 -21.07
N ALA A 270 2.22 6.21 -19.78
CA ALA A 270 3.05 5.12 -19.29
C ALA A 270 2.56 3.72 -19.74
N LEU A 271 1.26 3.50 -19.98
CA LEU A 271 0.76 2.23 -20.56
C LEU A 271 1.36 1.95 -21.95
N ARG A 272 1.50 2.99 -22.78
CA ARG A 272 2.18 2.93 -24.08
C ARG A 272 3.69 2.86 -23.91
N GLY A 273 4.23 3.61 -22.93
CA GLY A 273 5.64 3.59 -22.53
C GLY A 273 6.16 2.19 -22.16
N VAL A 274 5.35 1.39 -21.45
CA VAL A 274 5.70 0.01 -21.08
C VAL A 274 5.33 -1.04 -22.14
N GLY A 275 5.04 -0.64 -23.38
CA GLY A 275 4.85 -1.56 -24.51
C GLY A 275 3.42 -1.70 -25.04
N GLY A 276 2.42 -1.04 -24.42
CA GLY A 276 1.04 -1.09 -24.90
C GLY A 276 0.86 -0.51 -26.31
N ILE A 277 0.25 -1.29 -27.20
CA ILE A 277 -0.01 -0.90 -28.60
C ILE A 277 -1.43 -0.33 -28.77
N ILE A 278 -1.66 0.42 -29.86
CA ILE A 278 -3.01 0.88 -30.24
C ILE A 278 -3.48 0.11 -31.47
N LEU A 279 -4.66 -0.52 -31.36
CA LEU A 279 -5.38 -1.13 -32.46
C LEU A 279 -6.59 -0.29 -32.88
N ASN A 280 -6.92 -0.28 -34.16
CA ASN A 280 -8.18 0.25 -34.70
C ASN A 280 -9.33 -0.78 -34.59
N ALA A 281 -10.50 -0.46 -35.15
CA ALA A 281 -11.64 -1.37 -35.20
C ALA A 281 -11.31 -2.71 -35.87
N GLU A 282 -10.49 -2.68 -36.92
CA GLU A 282 -10.03 -3.84 -37.71
C GLU A 282 -8.95 -4.67 -37.02
N GLY A 283 -8.48 -4.30 -35.82
CA GLY A 283 -7.41 -5.01 -35.11
C GLY A 283 -5.99 -4.72 -35.62
N GLN A 284 -5.80 -3.62 -36.36
CA GLN A 284 -4.54 -3.23 -36.97
C GLN A 284 -3.88 -2.06 -36.22
N ARG A 285 -2.54 -2.08 -36.15
CA ARG A 285 -1.73 -0.91 -35.75
C ARG A 285 -1.65 0.10 -36.89
N PHE A 286 -1.65 1.39 -36.57
CA PHE A 286 -1.70 2.49 -37.55
C PHE A 286 -0.84 3.72 -37.20
N CYS A 287 -0.10 3.70 -36.10
CA CYS A 287 0.72 4.84 -35.66
C CYS A 287 1.89 4.38 -34.76
N ASN A 288 2.86 5.29 -34.56
CA ASN A 288 3.87 5.14 -33.51
C ASN A 288 3.26 5.56 -32.17
N GLU A 289 3.01 4.59 -31.28
CA GLU A 289 2.37 4.82 -29.99
C GLU A 289 3.19 5.67 -29.02
N LEU A 290 4.48 5.91 -29.34
CA LEU A 290 5.42 6.80 -28.64
C LEU A 290 5.75 8.07 -29.45
N GLY A 291 4.97 8.36 -30.49
CA GLY A 291 5.00 9.65 -31.18
C GLY A 291 4.44 10.79 -30.32
N ARG A 292 4.50 12.02 -30.86
CA ARG A 292 3.90 13.21 -30.22
C ARG A 292 2.37 13.10 -30.19
N ARG A 293 1.72 13.76 -29.23
CA ARG A 293 0.27 13.58 -28.93
C ARG A 293 -0.64 14.14 -30.02
N ASP A 294 -0.24 15.25 -30.61
CA ASP A 294 -0.84 15.83 -31.82
C ASP A 294 -0.77 14.85 -33.01
N TYR A 295 0.38 14.20 -33.22
CA TYR A 295 0.56 13.16 -34.23
C TYR A 295 -0.32 11.91 -33.96
N VAL A 296 -0.29 11.31 -32.77
CA VAL A 296 -1.07 10.08 -32.50
C VAL A 296 -2.57 10.35 -32.63
N THR A 297 -3.04 11.51 -32.15
CA THR A 297 -4.44 11.94 -32.35
C THR A 297 -4.75 12.19 -33.83
N GLY A 298 -3.82 12.79 -34.58
CA GLY A 298 -3.94 13.00 -36.01
C GLY A 298 -4.04 11.70 -36.82
N GLU A 299 -3.33 10.64 -36.45
CA GLU A 299 -3.49 9.32 -37.08
C GLU A 299 -4.78 8.61 -36.62
N MET A 300 -5.24 8.84 -35.39
CA MET A 300 -6.57 8.35 -34.96
C MET A 300 -7.69 8.97 -35.79
N TRP A 301 -7.65 10.27 -36.10
CA TRP A 301 -8.65 10.91 -36.98
C TRP A 301 -8.63 10.43 -38.44
N LYS A 302 -7.55 9.77 -38.89
CA LYS A 302 -7.46 9.12 -40.21
C LYS A 302 -7.83 7.64 -40.18
N SER A 303 -7.97 7.06 -38.99
CA SER A 303 -8.19 5.64 -38.74
C SER A 303 -9.60 5.40 -38.21
N LYS A 304 -10.00 4.13 -38.05
CA LYS A 304 -11.40 3.78 -37.76
C LYS A 304 -11.63 3.38 -36.30
N PRO A 305 -12.50 4.10 -35.55
CA PRO A 305 -12.89 3.72 -34.19
C PRO A 305 -13.86 2.52 -34.18
N PRO A 306 -14.00 1.79 -33.05
CA PRO A 306 -13.40 2.06 -31.74
C PRO A 306 -11.92 1.67 -31.65
N PHE A 307 -11.11 2.59 -31.11
CA PHE A 307 -9.68 2.36 -30.85
C PHE A 307 -9.49 1.64 -29.52
N ARG A 308 -8.51 0.74 -29.46
CA ARG A 308 -8.20 -0.07 -28.28
C ARG A 308 -6.73 0.04 -27.92
N LEU A 309 -6.44 0.38 -26.67
CA LEU A 309 -5.11 0.34 -26.07
C LEU A 309 -4.92 -1.04 -25.43
N CYS A 310 -4.05 -1.86 -26.03
CA CYS A 310 -3.83 -3.26 -25.64
C CYS A 310 -2.48 -3.43 -24.95
N LEU A 311 -2.47 -3.93 -23.71
CA LEU A 311 -1.28 -4.36 -23.00
C LEU A 311 -1.29 -5.89 -22.91
N ASN A 312 -0.20 -6.51 -23.38
CA ASN A 312 0.08 -7.93 -23.17
C ASN A 312 0.51 -8.20 -21.72
N LYS A 313 0.91 -9.43 -21.38
CA LYS A 313 1.30 -9.79 -20.02
C LYS A 313 2.55 -9.03 -19.57
N ALA A 314 3.61 -9.00 -20.39
CA ALA A 314 4.86 -8.33 -20.03
C ALA A 314 4.66 -6.82 -19.77
N ALA A 315 3.87 -6.14 -20.62
CA ALA A 315 3.54 -4.74 -20.46
C ALA A 315 2.64 -4.47 -19.24
N SER A 316 1.65 -5.33 -18.99
CA SER A 316 0.74 -5.16 -17.86
C SER A 316 1.38 -5.51 -16.50
N ASP A 317 2.30 -6.48 -16.43
CA ASP A 317 3.05 -6.81 -15.21
C ASP A 317 3.83 -5.59 -14.66
N GLU A 318 4.46 -4.80 -15.53
CA GLU A 318 5.26 -3.61 -15.15
C GLU A 318 4.43 -2.43 -14.61
N ILE A 319 3.12 -2.43 -14.88
CA ILE A 319 2.20 -1.33 -14.55
C ILE A 319 0.88 -1.83 -13.94
N ILE A 320 0.91 -3.01 -13.31
CA ILE A 320 -0.27 -3.78 -12.91
C ILE A 320 -1.22 -3.03 -11.97
N TRP A 321 -0.70 -2.09 -11.16
CA TRP A 321 -1.53 -1.21 -10.32
C TRP A 321 -2.50 -0.37 -11.17
N HIS A 322 -2.02 0.25 -12.26
CA HIS A 322 -2.87 1.01 -13.18
C HIS A 322 -3.89 0.11 -13.87
N CYS A 323 -3.46 -1.07 -14.34
CA CYS A 323 -4.35 -2.03 -14.99
C CYS A 323 -5.51 -2.45 -14.08
N LYS A 324 -5.21 -2.85 -12.84
CA LYS A 324 -6.24 -3.17 -11.83
C LYS A 324 -7.14 -1.97 -11.53
N HIS A 325 -6.55 -0.79 -11.32
CA HIS A 325 -7.30 0.43 -11.02
C HIS A 325 -8.30 0.81 -12.13
N TYR A 326 -7.90 0.72 -13.40
CA TYR A 326 -8.78 0.97 -14.53
C TYR A 326 -9.83 -0.13 -14.71
N THR A 327 -9.54 -1.37 -14.31
CA THR A 327 -10.52 -2.47 -14.33
C THR A 327 -11.58 -2.35 -13.23
N GLY A 328 -11.24 -2.00 -11.99
CA GLY A 328 -12.23 -1.71 -10.94
C GLY A 328 -13.18 -0.57 -11.33
N ARG A 329 -12.66 0.46 -12.01
CA ARG A 329 -13.47 1.56 -12.57
C ARG A 329 -14.28 1.19 -13.84
N GLY A 330 -14.26 -0.05 -14.31
CA GLY A 330 -15.01 -0.49 -15.50
C GLY A 330 -14.54 0.11 -16.84
N VAL A 331 -13.37 0.76 -16.87
CA VAL A 331 -12.81 1.45 -18.05
C VAL A 331 -11.66 0.68 -18.73
N MET A 332 -11.31 -0.49 -18.21
CA MET A 332 -10.36 -1.44 -18.80
C MET A 332 -10.82 -2.87 -18.51
N LYS A 333 -10.75 -3.76 -19.50
CA LYS A 333 -11.19 -5.15 -19.41
C LYS A 333 -10.00 -6.10 -19.52
N TYR A 334 -10.00 -7.14 -18.68
CA TYR A 334 -9.05 -8.23 -18.75
C TYR A 334 -9.56 -9.34 -19.68
N TYR A 335 -8.66 -9.97 -20.41
CA TYR A 335 -8.89 -11.10 -21.30
C TYR A 335 -7.91 -12.21 -20.95
N SER A 336 -8.42 -13.43 -20.80
CA SER A 336 -7.61 -14.63 -20.55
C SER A 336 -6.65 -14.98 -21.69
N SER A 337 -6.98 -14.58 -22.92
CA SER A 337 -6.18 -14.83 -24.11
C SER A 337 -6.41 -13.78 -25.20
N GLY A 338 -5.47 -13.65 -26.15
CA GLY A 338 -5.70 -12.88 -27.37
C GLY A 338 -6.79 -13.45 -28.27
N ALA A 339 -7.13 -14.74 -28.14
CA ALA A 339 -8.28 -15.34 -28.82
C ALA A 339 -9.63 -14.81 -28.28
N ASP A 340 -9.74 -14.63 -26.96
CA ASP A 340 -10.90 -13.99 -26.34
C ASP A 340 -11.02 -12.52 -26.77
N LEU A 341 -9.89 -11.81 -26.85
CA LEU A 341 -9.84 -10.44 -27.33
C LEU A 341 -10.28 -10.34 -28.80
N ALA A 342 -9.77 -11.18 -29.70
CA ALA A 342 -10.16 -11.18 -31.11
C ALA A 342 -11.67 -11.42 -31.29
N LYS A 343 -12.24 -12.37 -30.54
CA LYS A 343 -13.67 -12.67 -30.50
C LYS A 343 -14.50 -11.48 -30.04
N ASP A 344 -14.09 -10.78 -28.98
CA ASP A 344 -14.78 -9.60 -28.43
C ASP A 344 -14.63 -8.36 -29.34
N MET A 345 -13.53 -8.30 -30.10
CA MET A 345 -13.31 -7.29 -31.13
C MET A 345 -14.11 -7.53 -32.42
N GLY A 346 -14.58 -8.76 -32.66
CA GLY A 346 -15.25 -9.14 -33.91
C GLY A 346 -14.29 -9.34 -35.08
N VAL A 347 -13.01 -9.64 -34.82
CA VAL A 347 -11.96 -9.81 -35.84
C VAL A 347 -11.38 -11.22 -35.82
N SER A 348 -10.74 -11.65 -36.92
CA SER A 348 -9.96 -12.89 -36.91
C SER A 348 -8.73 -12.73 -36.02
N LEU A 349 -8.46 -13.73 -35.18
CA LEU A 349 -7.26 -13.81 -34.34
C LEU A 349 -5.98 -13.56 -35.15
N SER A 350 -5.90 -14.10 -36.37
CA SER A 350 -4.76 -13.94 -37.28
C SER A 350 -4.43 -12.49 -37.66
N VAL A 351 -5.37 -11.54 -37.50
CA VAL A 351 -5.09 -10.11 -37.71
C VAL A 351 -4.32 -9.53 -36.52
N ILE A 352 -4.67 -9.93 -35.29
CA ILE A 352 -3.97 -9.50 -34.06
C ILE A 352 -2.62 -10.21 -33.95
N GLU A 353 -2.55 -11.51 -34.26
CA GLU A 353 -1.28 -12.26 -34.38
C GLU A 353 -0.34 -11.56 -35.36
N LYS A 354 -0.81 -11.17 -36.57
CA LYS A 354 0.01 -10.43 -37.54
C LYS A 354 0.41 -9.03 -37.04
N ALA A 355 -0.50 -8.29 -36.40
CA ALA A 355 -0.20 -6.94 -35.88
C ALA A 355 0.89 -6.96 -34.80
N HIS A 356 0.98 -8.04 -34.02
CA HIS A 356 2.07 -8.31 -33.10
C HIS A 356 3.34 -8.80 -33.80
N GLU A 357 3.24 -9.72 -34.76
CA GLU A 357 4.40 -10.26 -35.49
C GLU A 357 5.14 -9.18 -36.30
N ASP A 358 4.40 -8.34 -37.03
CA ASP A 358 4.98 -7.20 -37.77
C ASP A 358 5.77 -6.26 -36.83
N HIS A 359 5.21 -6.01 -35.64
CA HIS A 359 5.79 -5.17 -34.60
C HIS A 359 7.03 -5.81 -33.94
N PHE A 360 7.00 -7.12 -33.71
CA PHE A 360 8.11 -7.91 -33.17
C PHE A 360 9.28 -7.98 -34.17
N GLN A 361 8.99 -8.26 -35.45
CA GLN A 361 10.00 -8.30 -36.51
C GLN A 361 10.60 -6.92 -36.79
N ALA A 362 9.80 -5.85 -36.71
CA ALA A 362 10.31 -4.48 -36.78
C ALA A 362 11.28 -4.16 -35.62
N ALA A 363 10.96 -4.58 -34.41
CA ALA A 363 11.83 -4.40 -33.25
C ALA A 363 13.14 -5.18 -33.39
N LYS A 364 13.07 -6.47 -33.76
CA LYS A 364 14.25 -7.35 -33.92
C LYS A 364 15.22 -6.88 -35.01
N LYS A 365 14.70 -6.25 -36.08
CA LYS A 365 15.52 -5.54 -37.08
C LYS A 365 16.06 -4.22 -36.56
N THR A 366 15.35 -3.51 -35.68
CA THR A 366 15.83 -2.25 -35.08
C THR A 366 16.93 -2.50 -34.03
N GLU A 367 16.92 -3.65 -33.34
CA GLU A 367 17.97 -4.07 -32.39
C GLU A 367 19.35 -4.24 -33.05
N THR A 368 19.38 -4.68 -34.31
CA THR A 368 20.63 -4.93 -35.08
C THR A 368 20.94 -3.84 -36.10
N HIS A 369 19.90 -3.24 -36.70
CA HIS A 369 19.97 -2.26 -37.79
C HIS A 369 19.09 -1.04 -37.50
N PRO A 370 19.44 -0.20 -36.51
CA PRO A 370 18.54 0.83 -35.95
C PRO A 370 18.18 1.97 -36.90
N ASP A 371 18.85 2.13 -38.05
CA ASP A 371 18.64 3.22 -39.01
C ASP A 371 18.61 2.80 -40.49
N ASP A 372 18.64 1.50 -40.78
CA ASP A 372 18.69 0.99 -42.16
C ASP A 372 17.30 0.74 -42.79
N GLY A 373 16.23 0.77 -41.98
CA GLY A 373 14.87 0.45 -42.41
C GLY A 373 14.32 1.38 -43.51
N PRO A 374 13.26 0.97 -44.24
CA PRO A 374 12.82 1.70 -45.44
C PRO A 374 12.02 2.99 -45.16
N TYR A 375 11.56 3.23 -43.92
CA TYR A 375 10.67 4.34 -43.59
C TYR A 375 11.30 5.42 -42.69
N PRO A 376 10.91 6.70 -42.81
CA PRO A 376 11.36 7.76 -41.91
C PRO A 376 10.86 7.57 -40.47
N ALA A 377 11.69 7.92 -39.50
CA ALA A 377 11.42 7.71 -38.08
C ALA A 377 11.44 8.99 -37.23
N TYR A 378 10.65 9.00 -36.15
CA TYR A 378 10.71 10.02 -35.11
C TYR A 378 11.57 9.55 -33.92
N PRO A 379 12.46 10.39 -33.36
CA PRO A 379 12.68 11.80 -33.67
C PRO A 379 13.48 12.06 -34.96
N SER A 380 14.27 11.10 -35.42
CA SER A 380 15.06 11.21 -36.66
C SER A 380 15.64 9.85 -37.07
N GLY A 381 16.09 9.76 -38.32
CA GLY A 381 16.64 8.53 -38.90
C GLY A 381 15.56 7.70 -39.58
N LYS A 382 15.72 6.37 -39.58
CA LYS A 382 14.75 5.44 -40.19
C LYS A 382 14.26 4.36 -39.24
N CYS A 383 13.25 3.60 -39.64
CA CYS A 383 12.72 2.46 -38.89
C CYS A 383 12.23 1.32 -39.78
N TRP A 384 12.04 0.16 -39.16
CA TRP A 384 11.45 -1.03 -39.77
C TRP A 384 9.94 -1.19 -39.54
N ASP A 385 9.34 -0.39 -38.64
CA ASP A 385 7.92 -0.50 -38.27
C ASP A 385 7.00 0.09 -39.35
N GLU A 386 6.56 -0.72 -40.31
CA GLU A 386 5.73 -0.29 -41.44
C GLU A 386 4.44 0.44 -41.03
N ALA A 387 3.79 -0.04 -39.96
CA ALA A 387 2.52 0.49 -39.45
C ALA A 387 2.61 1.95 -38.99
N SER A 388 3.79 2.41 -38.58
CA SER A 388 4.04 3.81 -38.24
C SER A 388 4.92 4.54 -39.25
N GLY A 389 5.84 3.84 -39.92
CA GLY A 389 6.78 4.41 -40.89
C GLY A 389 6.08 5.07 -42.07
N LYS A 390 4.96 4.50 -42.56
CA LYS A 390 4.12 5.09 -43.60
C LYS A 390 3.54 6.48 -43.25
N THR A 391 3.47 6.83 -41.96
CA THR A 391 2.92 8.10 -41.47
C THR A 391 3.96 9.24 -41.41
N GLY A 392 5.24 8.96 -41.69
CA GLY A 392 6.34 9.92 -41.54
C GLY A 392 6.99 9.97 -40.15
N SER A 393 6.40 9.30 -39.15
CA SER A 393 6.76 9.41 -37.72
C SER A 393 7.12 8.05 -37.11
N GLY A 394 7.85 7.23 -37.87
CA GLY A 394 8.11 5.82 -37.57
C GLY A 394 8.74 5.52 -36.21
N LYS A 395 8.41 4.34 -35.66
CA LYS A 395 8.76 3.87 -34.32
C LYS A 395 10.18 3.29 -34.26
N LYS A 396 11.04 3.85 -33.40
CA LYS A 396 12.39 3.31 -33.08
C LYS A 396 12.49 2.62 -31.72
N PHE A 397 11.54 2.87 -30.81
CA PHE A 397 11.61 2.40 -29.43
C PHE A 397 10.54 1.35 -29.18
N PHE A 398 10.99 0.17 -28.77
CA PHE A 398 10.18 -1.02 -28.51
C PHE A 398 10.48 -1.52 -27.10
N HIS A 399 9.46 -2.02 -26.40
CA HIS A 399 9.55 -2.48 -25.02
C HIS A 399 8.43 -3.49 -24.77
N ASN A 400 8.66 -4.53 -23.95
CA ASN A 400 7.70 -5.60 -23.63
C ASN A 400 6.94 -6.17 -24.86
N ILE A 401 7.64 -6.36 -25.97
CA ILE A 401 7.11 -6.94 -27.21
C ILE A 401 6.98 -8.46 -27.13
N ILE A 402 6.07 -9.03 -27.93
CA ILE A 402 5.83 -10.47 -28.05
C ILE A 402 5.68 -10.84 -29.53
N PRO A 403 6.09 -12.06 -29.96
CA PRO A 403 5.83 -12.56 -31.31
C PRO A 403 4.34 -12.86 -31.52
N GLY A 404 3.93 -13.03 -32.78
CA GLY A 404 2.53 -13.22 -33.14
C GLY A 404 1.91 -14.52 -32.62
N ASP A 405 2.68 -15.60 -32.54
CA ASP A 405 2.21 -16.92 -32.09
C ASP A 405 1.89 -16.98 -30.58
N ALA A 406 2.54 -16.14 -29.77
CA ALA A 406 2.24 -15.99 -28.35
C ALA A 406 0.83 -15.40 -28.09
N VAL A 407 0.37 -14.48 -28.95
CA VAL A 407 -0.89 -13.71 -28.80
C VAL A 407 -2.08 -14.63 -28.50
N LYS A 408 -2.17 -15.77 -29.18
CA LYS A 408 -3.27 -16.72 -29.04
C LYS A 408 -3.53 -17.15 -27.59
N ASN A 409 -2.48 -17.28 -26.78
CA ASN A 409 -2.55 -17.85 -25.43
C ASN A 409 -2.18 -16.84 -24.33
N GLU A 410 -1.62 -15.68 -24.68
CA GLU A 410 -1.20 -14.67 -23.70
C GLU A 410 -2.39 -13.80 -23.25
N PRO A 411 -2.53 -13.48 -21.94
CA PRO A 411 -3.59 -12.61 -21.45
C PRO A 411 -3.33 -11.14 -21.78
N PHE A 412 -4.41 -10.36 -21.88
CA PHE A 412 -4.37 -8.93 -22.21
C PHE A 412 -5.20 -8.09 -21.24
N TYR A 413 -4.73 -6.87 -20.97
CA TYR A 413 -5.54 -5.77 -20.45
C TYR A 413 -5.82 -4.78 -21.57
N VAL A 414 -7.09 -4.49 -21.86
CA VAL A 414 -7.49 -3.63 -22.98
C VAL A 414 -8.50 -2.59 -22.54
N ALA A 415 -8.26 -1.34 -22.95
CA ALA A 415 -9.20 -0.24 -22.77
C ALA A 415 -9.64 0.35 -24.11
N ILE A 416 -10.92 0.70 -24.23
CA ILE A 416 -11.41 1.50 -25.35
C ILE A 416 -10.99 2.95 -25.12
N ILE A 417 -10.45 3.59 -26.15
CA ILE A 417 -9.86 4.93 -26.06
C ILE A 417 -10.39 5.89 -27.14
N THR A 418 -10.42 7.17 -26.80
CA THR A 418 -10.83 8.26 -27.69
C THR A 418 -9.99 9.53 -27.46
N PRO A 419 -9.84 10.43 -28.45
CA PRO A 419 -9.21 11.73 -28.26
C PRO A 419 -9.97 12.61 -27.25
N VAL A 420 -9.22 13.27 -26.35
CA VAL A 420 -9.75 14.13 -25.28
C VAL A 420 -8.95 15.41 -25.14
N ILE A 421 -9.61 16.55 -24.89
CA ILE A 421 -8.94 17.78 -24.43
C ILE A 421 -8.19 17.47 -23.13
N HIS A 422 -6.95 17.94 -23.02
CA HIS A 422 -6.08 17.53 -21.92
C HIS A 422 -5.27 18.65 -21.29
N TYR A 423 -4.69 19.56 -22.09
CA TYR A 423 -3.79 20.58 -21.55
C TYR A 423 -3.74 21.83 -22.43
N CYS A 424 -3.75 23.00 -21.83
CA CYS A 424 -3.52 24.27 -22.51
C CYS A 424 -2.04 24.66 -22.43
N MET A 425 -1.33 24.75 -23.55
CA MET A 425 0.07 25.21 -23.55
C MET A 425 0.20 26.74 -23.52
N GLY A 426 -0.87 27.44 -23.88
CA GLY A 426 -0.97 28.89 -23.78
C GLY A 426 -1.50 29.37 -22.45
N GLY A 427 -1.05 30.57 -22.07
CA GLY A 427 -1.33 31.21 -20.80
C GLY A 427 -0.65 32.57 -20.70
N LEU A 428 -0.42 33.05 -19.49
CA LEU A 428 0.32 34.29 -19.23
C LEU A 428 1.79 34.11 -19.60
N LEU A 429 2.33 34.99 -20.44
CA LEU A 429 3.74 34.97 -20.83
C LEU A 429 4.61 35.27 -19.61
N ILE A 430 5.56 34.37 -19.30
CA ILE A 430 6.54 34.55 -18.24
C ILE A 430 7.97 34.72 -18.77
N ASP A 431 8.85 35.28 -17.93
CA ASP A 431 10.30 35.20 -18.06
C ASP A 431 10.91 34.04 -17.24
N THR A 432 12.24 34.02 -17.14
CA THR A 432 13.01 33.01 -16.39
C THR A 432 12.97 33.18 -14.88
N ASP A 433 12.45 34.29 -14.34
CA ASP A 433 12.11 34.46 -12.91
C ASP A 433 10.61 34.15 -12.67
N SER A 434 9.92 33.57 -13.66
CA SER A 434 8.47 33.27 -13.67
C SER A 434 7.57 34.50 -13.51
N ALA A 435 8.10 35.70 -13.73
CA ALA A 435 7.35 36.95 -13.61
C ALA A 435 6.49 37.16 -14.87
N CYS A 436 5.24 37.59 -14.67
CA CYS A 436 4.31 37.81 -15.77
C CYS A 436 4.72 39.05 -16.57
N ILE A 437 4.91 38.90 -17.87
CA ILE A 437 5.32 39.97 -18.78
C ILE A 437 4.11 40.83 -19.17
N GLY A 438 4.21 42.14 -18.98
CA GLY A 438 3.19 43.11 -19.34
C GLY A 438 3.12 43.41 -20.84
N SER A 439 2.08 44.13 -21.24
CA SER A 439 1.91 44.65 -22.62
C SER A 439 3.07 45.52 -23.11
N ASN A 440 3.82 46.15 -22.20
CA ASN A 440 5.05 46.90 -22.46
C ASN A 440 6.30 46.00 -22.68
N ASN A 441 6.16 44.67 -22.59
CA ASN A 441 7.23 43.66 -22.62
C ASN A 441 8.25 43.77 -21.45
N LEU A 442 7.84 44.35 -20.32
CA LEU A 442 8.57 44.31 -19.05
C LEU A 442 7.77 43.47 -18.02
N PRO A 443 8.41 42.90 -16.98
CA PRO A 443 7.69 42.22 -15.91
C PRO A 443 6.69 43.15 -15.19
N VAL A 444 5.48 42.65 -14.93
CA VAL A 444 4.49 43.29 -14.05
C VAL A 444 4.96 43.10 -12.60
N PRO A 445 5.38 44.15 -11.88
CA PRO A 445 6.02 43.97 -10.56
C PRO A 445 5.05 43.30 -9.57
N GLY A 446 5.52 42.27 -8.86
CA GLY A 446 4.69 41.52 -7.91
C GLY A 446 3.69 40.54 -8.53
N LEU A 447 3.71 40.28 -9.85
CA LEU A 447 2.88 39.27 -10.50
C LEU A 447 3.72 38.14 -11.10
N TYR A 448 3.43 36.90 -10.70
CA TYR A 448 4.11 35.68 -11.15
C TYR A 448 3.10 34.62 -11.60
N ALA A 449 3.53 33.67 -12.43
CA ALA A 449 2.71 32.53 -12.84
C ALA A 449 3.51 31.22 -12.85
N ALA A 450 2.84 30.10 -12.53
CA ALA A 450 3.45 28.77 -12.44
C ALA A 450 2.52 27.63 -12.88
N GLY A 451 3.04 26.65 -13.63
CA GLY A 451 2.23 25.57 -14.22
C GLY A 451 1.33 26.05 -15.37
N GLU A 452 0.25 25.32 -15.66
CA GLU A 452 -0.62 25.48 -16.84
C GLU A 452 -1.33 26.86 -17.00
N VAL A 453 -1.20 27.77 -16.04
CA VAL A 453 -1.64 29.18 -16.19
C VAL A 453 -0.57 30.05 -16.90
N ALA A 454 0.68 29.59 -16.95
CA ALA A 454 1.80 30.23 -17.65
C ALA A 454 1.97 29.66 -19.07
N GLY A 455 2.23 30.54 -20.04
CA GLY A 455 2.39 30.21 -21.45
C GLY A 455 3.84 30.28 -21.94
N GLY A 456 4.11 29.67 -23.10
CA GLY A 456 5.42 29.74 -23.79
C GLY A 456 6.41 28.62 -23.42
N VAL A 457 6.26 27.99 -22.25
CA VAL A 457 7.10 26.87 -21.79
C VAL A 457 7.06 25.68 -22.76
N HIS A 458 5.86 25.31 -23.21
CA HIS A 458 5.62 24.09 -24.00
C HIS A 458 5.37 24.35 -25.49
N GLY A 459 5.16 25.61 -25.89
CA GLY A 459 4.83 26.00 -27.25
C GLY A 459 3.67 25.20 -27.84
N ASN A 460 3.81 24.75 -29.10
CA ASN A 460 2.69 24.16 -29.82
C ASN A 460 2.32 22.71 -29.43
N ASN A 461 3.15 22.01 -28.64
CA ASN A 461 2.83 20.67 -28.13
C ASN A 461 3.70 20.28 -26.91
N ARG A 462 3.06 20.03 -25.76
CA ARG A 462 3.72 19.53 -24.54
C ARG A 462 4.07 18.04 -24.61
N LEU A 463 5.27 17.66 -24.15
CA LEU A 463 5.66 16.24 -23.98
C LEU A 463 5.00 15.57 -22.75
N GLY A 464 4.86 14.25 -22.79
CA GLY A 464 4.37 13.46 -21.65
C GLY A 464 5.29 13.64 -20.43
N GLY A 465 4.72 13.89 -19.25
CA GLY A 465 5.46 14.11 -17.99
C GLY A 465 5.97 15.55 -17.76
N ASN A 466 6.06 16.40 -18.79
CA ASN A 466 6.53 17.80 -18.62
C ASN A 466 5.57 18.65 -17.76
N SER A 467 4.27 18.32 -17.64
CA SER A 467 3.32 19.15 -16.88
C SER A 467 3.51 19.11 -15.37
N LEU A 468 3.89 17.95 -14.80
CA LEU A 468 4.23 17.89 -13.37
C LEU A 468 5.58 18.55 -13.10
N LEU A 469 6.52 18.44 -14.04
CA LEU A 469 7.83 19.09 -13.92
C LEU A 469 7.69 20.62 -13.98
N ASP A 470 6.92 21.15 -14.93
CA ASP A 470 6.58 22.56 -15.07
C ASP A 470 5.96 23.13 -13.78
N CYS A 471 4.95 22.44 -13.22
CA CYS A 471 4.38 22.81 -11.92
C CYS A 471 5.45 22.93 -10.82
N VAL A 472 6.39 21.98 -10.73
CA VAL A 472 7.42 22.02 -9.68
C VAL A 472 8.48 23.09 -9.98
N VAL A 473 9.07 23.11 -11.19
CA VAL A 473 10.13 24.06 -11.56
C VAL A 473 9.62 25.49 -11.52
N PHE A 474 8.57 25.83 -12.27
CA PHE A 474 8.08 27.21 -12.31
C PHE A 474 7.36 27.59 -11.02
N GLY A 475 6.80 26.64 -10.28
CA GLY A 475 6.35 26.86 -8.90
C GLY A 475 7.51 27.31 -7.99
N ARG A 476 8.63 26.58 -8.00
CA ARG A 476 9.82 26.90 -7.20
C ARG A 476 10.48 28.20 -7.64
N VAL A 477 10.60 28.45 -8.94
CA VAL A 477 11.11 29.71 -9.50
C VAL A 477 10.22 30.88 -9.09
N ALA A 478 8.90 30.81 -9.29
CA ALA A 478 7.96 31.86 -8.88
C ALA A 478 7.98 32.12 -7.37
N GLY A 479 7.97 31.06 -6.55
CA GLY A 479 8.03 31.16 -5.08
C GLY A 479 9.32 31.84 -4.61
N LYS A 480 10.46 31.47 -5.20
CA LYS A 480 11.76 32.07 -4.93
C LYS A 480 11.85 33.52 -5.38
N ALA A 481 11.33 33.85 -6.56
CA ALA A 481 11.32 35.20 -7.10
C ALA A 481 10.42 36.14 -6.28
N ALA A 482 9.22 35.68 -5.88
CA ALA A 482 8.32 36.41 -4.99
C ALA A 482 8.91 36.62 -3.59
N ALA A 483 9.54 35.59 -3.00
CA ALA A 483 10.24 35.71 -1.71
C ALA A 483 11.38 36.73 -1.78
N LYS A 484 12.21 36.68 -2.84
CA LYS A 484 13.27 37.67 -3.11
C LYS A 484 12.72 39.08 -3.32
N TYR A 485 11.58 39.23 -3.99
CA TYR A 485 10.92 40.51 -4.24
C TYR A 485 10.39 41.16 -2.95
N MET A 486 9.82 40.38 -2.03
CA MET A 486 9.22 40.90 -0.80
C MET A 486 10.19 41.02 0.39
N LEU A 487 11.17 40.10 0.52
CA LEU A 487 12.13 40.08 1.63
C LEU A 487 13.45 40.78 1.31
N GLY A 488 13.86 40.83 0.03
CA GLY A 488 15.11 41.47 -0.39
C GLY A 488 16.34 40.85 0.29
N ALA A 489 16.91 41.58 1.26
CA ALA A 489 18.08 41.13 2.04
C ALA A 489 17.73 40.23 3.24
N ASP A 490 16.46 40.21 3.68
CA ASP A 490 15.99 39.39 4.80
C ASP A 490 15.62 37.95 4.39
N MET A 491 15.75 37.63 3.09
CA MET A 491 15.56 36.30 2.52
C MET A 491 16.62 35.33 3.07
N LYS A 492 16.17 34.18 3.57
CA LYS A 492 17.04 33.19 4.24
C LYS A 492 16.52 31.77 4.04
N ASP A 493 17.41 30.80 3.90
CA ASP A 493 17.00 29.41 3.75
C ASP A 493 16.48 28.82 5.08
N VAL A 494 15.36 28.09 5.00
CA VAL A 494 14.62 27.51 6.13
C VAL A 494 14.27 26.06 5.80
N ASP A 495 14.64 25.10 6.66
CA ASP A 495 14.26 23.71 6.43
C ASP A 495 12.83 23.44 6.90
N LEU A 496 11.94 23.10 5.96
CA LEU A 496 10.56 22.66 6.21
C LEU A 496 10.49 21.52 7.25
N MET A 497 11.46 20.59 7.24
CA MET A 497 11.53 19.52 8.23
C MET A 497 11.85 20.05 9.64
N GLN A 498 12.66 21.10 9.75
CA GLN A 498 13.02 21.66 11.05
C GLN A 498 11.84 22.45 11.65
N ILE A 499 11.22 23.35 10.88
CA ILE A 499 10.11 24.19 11.38
C ILE A 499 8.83 23.39 11.66
N THR A 500 8.63 22.24 11.00
CA THR A 500 7.48 21.36 11.29
C THR A 500 7.77 20.24 12.31
N GLY A 501 8.98 20.18 12.87
CA GLY A 501 9.36 19.18 13.88
C GLY A 501 9.56 17.76 13.34
N GLY A 502 9.97 17.61 12.08
CA GLY A 502 10.33 16.35 11.42
C GLY A 502 9.88 16.31 9.95
N GLY A 503 10.30 15.30 9.20
CA GLY A 503 9.78 15.06 7.85
C GLY A 503 8.33 14.56 7.82
N LEU A 504 7.89 14.10 6.64
CA LEU A 504 6.65 13.33 6.49
C LEU A 504 6.93 11.85 6.83
N SER A 505 6.32 11.36 7.90
CA SER A 505 6.36 9.94 8.24
C SER A 505 5.66 9.12 7.15
N GLY A 506 6.18 7.91 6.86
CA GLY A 506 5.61 7.03 5.82
C GLY A 506 4.18 6.54 6.10
N ALA A 507 3.67 6.76 7.32
CA ALA A 507 2.24 6.86 7.58
C ALA A 507 1.85 8.34 7.58
N VAL A 508 0.99 8.73 6.64
CA VAL A 508 0.32 10.05 6.66
C VAL A 508 -0.43 10.16 7.98
N GLN A 509 -0.12 11.19 8.77
CA GLN A 509 -1.02 11.69 9.80
C GLN A 509 -1.57 13.03 9.34
N SER A 510 -2.88 13.17 9.41
CA SER A 510 -3.61 14.36 9.01
C SER A 510 -3.30 15.55 9.90
N SER A 511 -3.10 16.70 9.25
CA SER A 511 -3.28 18.01 9.90
C SER A 511 -4.75 18.21 10.30
N LYS A 512 -4.95 18.89 11.42
CA LYS A 512 -6.26 19.31 11.94
C LYS A 512 -6.87 20.53 11.22
N LEU A 513 -6.15 21.13 10.28
CA LEU A 513 -6.50 22.37 9.55
C LEU A 513 -6.92 22.13 8.10
N ALA A 514 -7.22 20.89 7.75
CA ALA A 514 -7.34 20.46 6.37
C ALA A 514 -8.67 19.75 6.19
N GLY A 515 -9.66 20.50 5.71
CA GLY A 515 -11.09 20.16 5.79
C GLY A 515 -11.91 21.34 6.34
N GLY A 516 -11.36 22.06 7.32
CA GLY A 516 -11.88 23.34 7.83
C GLY A 516 -10.76 24.38 7.90
N SER A 517 -11.05 25.63 7.56
CA SER A 517 -10.04 26.67 7.50
C SER A 517 -9.64 27.14 8.90
N TYR A 518 -8.38 27.57 9.04
CA TYR A 518 -7.82 28.07 10.30
C TYR A 518 -8.65 29.21 10.94
N GLU A 519 -9.31 30.00 10.09
CA GLU A 519 -10.13 31.16 10.45
C GLU A 519 -11.47 30.80 11.11
N ASP A 520 -12.01 29.60 10.83
CA ASP A 520 -13.33 29.16 11.30
C ASP A 520 -13.39 28.98 12.84
N LYS A 521 -12.23 29.07 13.52
CA LYS A 521 -12.12 29.08 14.98
C LYS A 521 -11.70 30.44 15.57
N MET A 522 -11.17 31.35 14.75
CA MET A 522 -10.67 32.66 15.22
C MET A 522 -11.71 33.77 15.27
N ASN A 523 -12.75 33.74 14.43
CA ASN A 523 -13.79 34.78 14.41
C ASN A 523 -14.85 34.64 15.53
N SER A 524 -14.58 33.88 16.59
CA SER A 524 -15.48 33.64 17.73
C SER A 524 -15.47 34.79 18.77
N ALA A 525 -15.52 36.05 18.31
CA ALA A 525 -15.14 37.23 19.10
C ALA A 525 -16.16 38.41 19.13
N ALA A 526 -17.46 38.16 18.95
CA ALA A 526 -18.52 39.09 19.37
C ALA A 526 -19.88 38.38 19.59
N PRO A 527 -20.67 38.70 20.64
CA PRO A 527 -21.97 38.08 20.86
C PRO A 527 -23.09 38.80 20.07
N ALA A 528 -23.60 38.14 19.02
CA ALA A 528 -24.87 38.52 18.39
C ALA A 528 -26.04 37.82 19.10
N ALA A 529 -27.10 38.57 19.42
CA ALA A 529 -28.16 38.09 20.30
C ALA A 529 -29.34 37.42 19.56
N ALA A 530 -29.79 36.30 20.13
CA ALA A 530 -31.16 35.75 20.10
C ALA A 530 -31.97 35.85 18.77
N ALA A 531 -31.90 34.80 17.97
CA ALA A 531 -33.11 34.28 17.32
C ALA A 531 -33.87 33.37 18.32
N ALA A 532 -35.20 33.41 18.31
CA ALA A 532 -36.03 32.69 19.29
C ALA A 532 -36.11 31.17 19.00
N PRO A 533 -36.29 30.31 20.03
CA PRO A 533 -36.30 28.86 19.85
C PRO A 533 -37.60 28.36 19.20
N MET A 534 -37.49 27.48 18.21
CA MET A 534 -38.63 26.66 17.77
C MET A 534 -38.60 25.28 18.43
N ALA A 535 -39.77 24.93 18.96
CA ALA A 535 -40.16 23.74 19.69
C ALA A 535 -39.34 22.45 19.45
N ASN A 536 -38.88 21.85 20.55
CA ASN A 536 -38.59 20.42 20.62
C ASN A 536 -39.91 19.62 20.40
N GLY A 537 -39.93 18.64 19.50
CA GLY A 537 -41.17 18.08 18.98
C GLY A 537 -41.10 16.67 18.42
N GLY A 538 -41.03 15.66 19.29
CA GLY A 538 -41.29 14.26 18.96
C GLY A 538 -40.04 13.46 18.57
N GLY A 539 -39.87 12.29 19.19
CA GLY A 539 -38.76 11.38 18.92
C GLY A 539 -39.17 10.18 18.05
N GLY A 540 -38.22 9.75 17.22
CA GLY A 540 -38.18 8.54 16.42
C GLY A 540 -36.85 8.59 15.65
N GLY A 541 -36.12 7.51 15.43
CA GLY A 541 -36.39 6.09 15.59
C GLY A 541 -35.37 5.42 14.68
N GLY A 542 -34.14 5.28 15.18
CA GLY A 542 -32.94 5.09 14.35
C GLY A 542 -32.80 3.69 13.78
N GLY A 543 -33.49 3.40 12.67
CA GLY A 543 -33.07 2.36 11.74
C GLY A 543 -31.81 2.80 10.98
N GLY A 544 -30.92 1.87 10.67
CA GLY A 544 -29.80 2.12 9.77
C GLY A 544 -30.26 2.20 8.32
N MET A 545 -29.41 2.74 7.44
CA MET A 545 -29.67 2.71 6.00
C MET A 545 -29.21 1.38 5.42
N THR A 546 -29.93 0.84 4.45
CA THR A 546 -29.52 -0.40 3.77
C THR A 546 -28.75 -0.11 2.48
N LEU A 547 -28.00 -1.09 1.98
CA LEU A 547 -27.43 -1.02 0.62
C LEU A 547 -28.52 -0.87 -0.46
N ALA A 548 -29.74 -1.37 -0.21
CA ALA A 548 -30.89 -1.20 -1.10
C ALA A 548 -31.47 0.23 -1.05
N ASP A 549 -31.26 0.98 0.04
CA ASP A 549 -31.54 2.41 0.09
C ASP A 549 -30.49 3.18 -0.70
N VAL A 550 -29.20 2.97 -0.39
CA VAL A 550 -28.07 3.60 -1.11
C VAL A 550 -28.21 3.40 -2.63
N ALA A 551 -28.58 2.20 -3.08
CA ALA A 551 -28.78 1.88 -4.49
C ALA A 551 -29.85 2.71 -5.22
N LYS A 552 -30.76 3.41 -4.50
CA LYS A 552 -31.72 4.36 -5.09
C LYS A 552 -31.03 5.67 -5.50
N HIS A 553 -30.06 6.11 -4.70
CA HIS A 553 -29.32 7.37 -4.83
C HIS A 553 -28.11 7.17 -5.77
N ASN A 554 -28.39 6.89 -7.05
CA ASN A 554 -27.39 6.48 -8.05
C ASN A 554 -27.15 7.50 -9.20
N THR A 555 -27.58 8.76 -9.04
CA THR A 555 -27.60 9.78 -10.12
C THR A 555 -26.78 11.04 -9.77
N LYS A 556 -26.42 11.88 -10.75
CA LYS A 556 -25.68 13.15 -10.47
C LYS A 556 -26.43 14.11 -9.53
N THR A 557 -27.76 14.08 -9.51
CA THR A 557 -28.59 14.94 -8.65
C THR A 557 -29.00 14.29 -7.33
N ASP A 558 -28.62 13.04 -7.11
CA ASP A 558 -28.99 12.22 -5.97
C ASP A 558 -28.01 11.02 -5.90
N CYS A 559 -26.88 11.21 -5.22
CA CYS A 559 -25.68 10.35 -5.28
C CYS A 559 -25.18 9.98 -3.89
N TRP A 560 -25.42 8.75 -3.45
CA TRP A 560 -24.84 8.20 -2.22
C TRP A 560 -23.82 7.09 -2.56
N VAL A 561 -22.84 6.90 -1.66
CA VAL A 561 -21.84 5.82 -1.74
C VAL A 561 -21.59 5.23 -0.34
N VAL A 562 -21.18 3.96 -0.28
CA VAL A 562 -20.66 3.36 0.97
C VAL A 562 -19.14 3.33 0.94
N VAL A 563 -18.50 3.74 2.04
CA VAL A 563 -17.05 3.57 2.26
C VAL A 563 -16.79 3.15 3.72
N ASP A 564 -16.10 2.03 3.92
CA ASP A 564 -15.76 1.47 5.23
C ASP A 564 -16.99 1.26 6.16
N GLY A 565 -18.17 1.09 5.56
CA GLY A 565 -19.48 0.92 6.22
C GLY A 565 -20.23 2.23 6.55
N GLN A 566 -19.64 3.40 6.30
CA GLN A 566 -20.33 4.70 6.35
C GLN A 566 -21.16 4.90 5.08
N VAL A 567 -22.36 5.45 5.20
CA VAL A 567 -23.15 5.94 4.07
C VAL A 567 -22.87 7.43 3.92
N LEU A 568 -22.38 7.82 2.74
CA LEU A 568 -22.07 9.21 2.42
C LEU A 568 -23.05 9.73 1.38
N ASP A 569 -23.77 10.81 1.70
CA ASP A 569 -24.36 11.68 0.68
C ASP A 569 -23.26 12.57 0.11
N VAL A 570 -22.89 12.29 -1.13
CA VAL A 570 -21.85 12.99 -1.86
C VAL A 570 -22.42 13.86 -2.97
N THR A 571 -23.75 14.01 -3.06
CA THR A 571 -24.45 14.76 -4.11
C THR A 571 -23.94 16.19 -4.25
N SER A 572 -23.90 16.93 -3.13
CA SER A 572 -23.37 18.29 -3.06
C SER A 572 -21.83 18.35 -3.10
N PHE A 573 -21.15 17.23 -2.84
CA PHE A 573 -19.69 17.11 -2.90
C PHE A 573 -19.16 16.69 -4.30
N LEU A 574 -20.01 16.19 -5.21
CA LEU A 574 -19.59 15.68 -6.53
C LEU A 574 -18.73 16.68 -7.31
N SER A 575 -19.23 17.91 -7.48
CA SER A 575 -18.56 19.00 -8.21
C SER A 575 -17.36 19.58 -7.44
N GLU A 576 -17.29 19.35 -6.14
CA GLU A 576 -16.21 19.76 -5.24
C GLU A 576 -15.06 18.74 -5.16
N HIS A 577 -15.28 17.50 -5.57
CA HIS A 577 -14.30 16.41 -5.44
C HIS A 577 -13.05 16.59 -6.35
N PRO A 578 -11.81 16.54 -5.82
CA PRO A 578 -10.58 16.69 -6.62
C PRO A 578 -10.43 15.75 -7.82
N GLY A 579 -10.97 14.52 -7.74
CA GLY A 579 -10.99 13.59 -8.88
C GLY A 579 -11.92 14.04 -10.02
N GLY A 580 -12.82 14.98 -9.76
CA GLY A 580 -14.03 15.23 -10.55
C GLY A 580 -15.14 14.25 -10.21
N GLU A 581 -16.37 14.61 -10.56
CA GLU A 581 -17.60 13.87 -10.23
C GLU A 581 -17.55 12.39 -10.65
N LEU A 582 -17.08 12.12 -11.88
CA LEU A 582 -17.02 10.78 -12.48
C LEU A 582 -16.25 9.77 -11.60
N ALA A 583 -15.30 10.25 -10.79
CA ALA A 583 -14.52 9.42 -9.90
C ALA A 583 -15.32 8.87 -8.71
N ILE A 584 -16.42 9.53 -8.34
CA ILE A 584 -17.43 9.09 -7.38
C ILE A 584 -18.58 8.41 -8.13
N LEU A 585 -19.13 9.03 -9.19
CA LEU A 585 -20.31 8.53 -9.93
C LEU A 585 -20.16 7.11 -10.51
N THR A 586 -18.94 6.63 -10.74
CA THR A 586 -18.67 5.23 -11.09
C THR A 586 -19.26 4.24 -10.05
N PHE A 587 -19.34 4.67 -8.80
CA PHE A 587 -19.80 3.93 -7.63
C PHE A 587 -21.09 4.49 -7.01
N ALA A 588 -21.79 5.42 -7.69
CA ALA A 588 -23.07 5.93 -7.20
C ALA A 588 -24.06 4.77 -6.97
N GLY A 589 -24.68 4.75 -5.79
CA GLY A 589 -25.55 3.68 -5.34
C GLY A 589 -24.85 2.37 -4.96
N LYS A 590 -23.55 2.39 -4.65
CA LYS A 590 -22.74 1.16 -4.38
C LYS A 590 -21.78 1.35 -3.20
N ASP A 591 -21.21 0.23 -2.76
CA ASP A 591 -19.97 0.23 -2.01
C ASP A 591 -18.79 0.59 -2.93
N ALA A 592 -17.91 1.47 -2.43
CA ALA A 592 -16.72 1.98 -3.09
C ALA A 592 -15.44 1.73 -2.28
N THR A 593 -15.50 0.93 -1.20
CA THR A 593 -14.46 0.80 -0.18
C THR A 593 -13.11 0.33 -0.74
N GLU A 594 -13.08 -0.62 -1.68
CA GLU A 594 -11.82 -1.11 -2.27
C GLU A 594 -11.18 -0.02 -3.15
N GLU A 595 -11.94 0.57 -4.07
CA GLU A 595 -11.43 1.62 -4.97
C GLU A 595 -11.15 2.94 -4.27
N PHE A 596 -11.81 3.22 -3.14
CA PHE A 596 -11.45 4.33 -2.27
C PHE A 596 -10.09 4.07 -1.61
N ASN A 597 -9.91 2.94 -0.92
CA ASN A 597 -8.69 2.62 -0.18
C ASN A 597 -7.47 2.35 -1.09
N MET A 598 -7.66 1.95 -2.36
CA MET A 598 -6.59 1.93 -3.37
C MET A 598 -5.91 3.30 -3.56
N ILE A 599 -6.66 4.39 -3.39
CA ILE A 599 -6.29 5.75 -3.80
C ILE A 599 -6.00 6.63 -2.57
N HIS A 600 -6.91 6.59 -1.60
CA HIS A 600 -6.96 7.48 -0.44
C HIS A 600 -6.37 6.80 0.81
N PRO A 601 -5.75 7.53 1.75
CA PRO A 601 -5.55 7.03 3.11
C PRO A 601 -6.88 7.01 3.90
N PRO A 602 -7.01 6.17 4.95
CA PRO A 602 -8.31 5.93 5.62
C PRO A 602 -8.89 7.13 6.40
N ASP A 603 -8.10 8.19 6.60
CA ASP A 603 -8.55 9.40 7.30
C ASP A 603 -9.28 10.41 6.40
N VAL A 604 -9.25 10.22 5.07
CA VAL A 604 -9.77 11.19 4.06
C VAL A 604 -11.23 11.60 4.28
N ILE A 605 -12.13 10.70 4.70
CA ILE A 605 -13.55 11.05 4.90
C ILE A 605 -13.73 11.95 6.11
N GLY A 606 -13.36 11.47 7.31
CA GLY A 606 -13.48 12.27 8.54
C GLY A 606 -12.62 13.55 8.54
N LYS A 607 -11.60 13.61 7.67
CA LYS A 607 -10.79 14.80 7.42
C LYS A 607 -11.48 15.81 6.50
N TYR A 608 -11.97 15.38 5.33
CA TYR A 608 -12.38 16.28 4.25
C TYR A 608 -13.89 16.31 3.96
N ALA A 609 -14.61 15.21 4.15
CA ALA A 609 -16.04 15.13 3.90
C ALA A 609 -16.83 14.60 5.12
N PRO A 610 -16.62 15.15 6.34
CA PRO A 610 -17.35 14.69 7.54
C PRO A 610 -18.85 14.95 7.42
N ASP A 611 -19.24 16.09 6.84
CA ASP A 611 -20.64 16.50 6.69
C ASP A 611 -21.40 15.68 5.62
N SER A 612 -20.68 14.93 4.77
CA SER A 612 -21.28 13.97 3.84
C SER A 612 -21.73 12.68 4.54
N VAL A 613 -21.21 12.36 5.74
CA VAL A 613 -21.55 11.10 6.43
C VAL A 613 -22.95 11.23 7.04
N ILE A 614 -23.97 10.83 6.27
CA ILE A 614 -25.37 10.86 6.71
C ILE A 614 -25.74 9.69 7.65
N GLY A 615 -24.90 8.66 7.73
CA GLY A 615 -25.06 7.58 8.71
C GLY A 615 -24.17 6.37 8.43
N MET A 616 -24.57 5.22 8.98
CA MET A 616 -23.93 3.92 8.78
C MET A 616 -24.89 2.98 8.06
N ILE A 617 -24.34 1.95 7.39
CA ILE A 617 -25.15 0.80 6.98
C ILE A 617 -25.65 0.06 8.24
N GLY A 618 -26.94 -0.25 8.31
CA GLY A 618 -27.55 -0.94 9.45
C GLY A 618 -29.00 -1.39 9.20
N GLY A 619 -29.59 -2.08 10.18
CA GLY A 619 -30.91 -2.73 10.07
C GLY A 619 -32.11 -1.78 10.15
N GLY A 620 -33.20 -2.15 9.48
CA GLY A 620 -34.47 -1.44 9.34
C GLY A 620 -35.67 -2.38 9.51
N GLY A 621 -35.87 -2.91 10.72
CA GLY A 621 -36.86 -3.95 11.01
C GLY A 621 -38.33 -3.55 10.80
N GLY A 622 -39.15 -4.51 10.35
CA GLY A 622 -40.60 -4.38 10.22
C GLY A 622 -41.37 -4.70 11.51
N GLY A 623 -42.35 -3.87 11.88
CA GLY A 623 -43.13 -3.99 13.13
C GLY A 623 -44.42 -4.83 13.03
N GLY A 624 -44.86 -5.41 14.16
CA GLY A 624 -45.95 -6.41 14.19
C GLY A 624 -46.91 -6.48 15.40
N GLY A 625 -46.79 -5.60 16.42
CA GLY A 625 -47.82 -5.41 17.46
C GLY A 625 -47.94 -6.46 18.59
N GLY A 626 -48.67 -6.09 19.66
CA GLY A 626 -49.00 -6.95 20.80
C GLY A 626 -48.44 -6.46 22.15
N ALA A 627 -49.29 -5.94 23.03
CA ALA A 627 -48.88 -5.40 24.34
C ALA A 627 -49.26 -6.32 25.51
N VAL A 628 -48.32 -6.57 26.42
CA VAL A 628 -48.57 -7.11 27.78
C VAL A 628 -47.70 -6.32 28.78
N ALA A 629 -48.14 -6.26 30.05
CA ALA A 629 -47.67 -5.29 31.04
C ALA A 629 -46.37 -5.67 31.77
N ALA A 630 -45.86 -4.70 32.55
CA ALA A 630 -44.59 -4.76 33.27
C ALA A 630 -44.50 -5.86 34.35
N GLY A 631 -43.29 -6.42 34.48
CA GLY A 631 -42.84 -7.19 35.65
C GLY A 631 -41.31 -7.07 35.75
N GLY A 632 -40.81 -6.49 36.84
CA GLY A 632 -39.38 -6.28 37.04
C GLY A 632 -38.81 -7.16 38.15
N GLY A 633 -37.56 -7.61 37.99
CA GLY A 633 -36.80 -8.20 39.09
C GLY A 633 -35.70 -9.18 38.67
N GLY A 634 -34.47 -8.92 39.15
CA GLY A 634 -33.44 -9.93 39.45
C GLY A 634 -32.95 -10.83 38.32
N GLY A 635 -31.77 -10.53 37.78
CA GLY A 635 -31.05 -11.48 36.91
C GLY A 635 -30.66 -12.76 37.66
N GLY A 636 -31.10 -13.90 37.13
CA GLY A 636 -30.70 -15.24 37.56
C GLY A 636 -30.37 -16.10 36.33
N GLY A 637 -29.25 -16.83 36.37
CA GLY A 637 -28.69 -17.47 35.18
C GLY A 637 -29.50 -18.68 34.68
N GLY A 638 -29.96 -18.60 33.43
CA GLY A 638 -30.51 -19.73 32.68
C GLY A 638 -30.44 -19.41 31.18
N GLY A 639 -29.41 -19.88 30.50
CA GLY A 639 -29.21 -19.62 29.07
C GLY A 639 -30.25 -20.33 28.18
N ILE A 640 -30.45 -19.80 26.98
CA ILE A 640 -31.45 -20.28 26.02
C ILE A 640 -31.01 -21.64 25.47
N PRO A 641 -31.80 -22.72 25.58
CA PRO A 641 -31.38 -24.02 25.05
C PRO A 641 -31.55 -24.07 23.52
N MET A 642 -30.69 -24.82 22.83
CA MET A 642 -30.79 -25.01 21.36
C MET A 642 -32.15 -25.56 20.90
N THR A 643 -32.89 -26.26 21.77
CA THR A 643 -34.25 -26.73 21.50
C THR A 643 -35.30 -25.61 21.43
N GLU A 644 -34.98 -24.43 21.99
CA GLU A 644 -35.78 -23.22 21.81
C GLU A 644 -35.40 -22.55 20.50
N VAL A 645 -34.11 -22.27 20.29
CA VAL A 645 -33.56 -21.67 19.05
C VAL A 645 -34.08 -22.39 17.80
N ALA A 646 -34.09 -23.74 17.82
CA ALA A 646 -34.56 -24.57 16.71
C ALA A 646 -36.03 -24.39 16.30
N LYS A 647 -36.86 -23.69 17.08
CA LYS A 647 -38.23 -23.30 16.71
C LYS A 647 -38.24 -22.10 15.76
N HIS A 648 -37.34 -21.15 16.00
CA HIS A 648 -37.21 -19.89 15.29
C HIS A 648 -36.41 -20.09 13.99
N ASN A 649 -36.99 -20.85 13.05
CA ASN A 649 -36.33 -21.36 11.84
C ASN A 649 -36.92 -20.83 10.50
N THR A 650 -37.67 -19.72 10.52
CA THR A 650 -38.43 -19.21 9.37
C THR A 650 -38.12 -17.74 9.05
N LYS A 651 -38.45 -17.24 7.85
CA LYS A 651 -38.18 -15.83 7.48
C LYS A 651 -38.86 -14.78 8.38
N THR A 652 -39.96 -15.12 9.03
CA THR A 652 -40.67 -14.21 9.96
C THR A 652 -40.38 -14.49 11.42
N ASP A 653 -39.49 -15.44 11.71
CA ASP A 653 -39.10 -15.88 13.05
C ASP A 653 -37.79 -16.69 12.94
N CYS A 654 -36.65 -16.00 12.97
CA CYS A 654 -35.31 -16.50 12.60
C CYS A 654 -34.26 -16.18 13.67
N TRP A 655 -33.92 -17.17 14.50
CA TRP A 655 -32.79 -17.05 15.42
C TRP A 655 -31.61 -17.89 14.93
N VAL A 656 -30.39 -17.43 15.21
CA VAL A 656 -29.14 -18.17 14.96
C VAL A 656 -28.24 -18.10 16.18
N VAL A 657 -27.33 -19.06 16.37
CA VAL A 657 -26.27 -18.95 17.37
C VAL A 657 -24.95 -18.56 16.71
N VAL A 658 -24.25 -17.58 17.27
CA VAL A 658 -22.88 -17.23 16.88
C VAL A 658 -22.03 -17.03 18.13
N ASP A 659 -20.90 -17.73 18.21
CA ASP A 659 -19.96 -17.76 19.34
C ASP A 659 -20.64 -18.04 20.70
N GLY A 660 -21.64 -18.93 20.69
CA GLY A 660 -22.44 -19.32 21.86
C GLY A 660 -23.46 -18.28 22.32
N GLN A 661 -23.59 -17.15 21.62
CA GLN A 661 -24.65 -16.17 21.81
C GLN A 661 -25.82 -16.51 20.89
N VAL A 662 -27.06 -16.46 21.40
CA VAL A 662 -28.27 -16.56 20.58
C VAL A 662 -28.59 -15.15 20.06
N LEU A 663 -28.71 -15.03 18.75
CA LEU A 663 -29.09 -13.81 18.06
C LEU A 663 -30.50 -13.98 17.46
N ASP A 664 -31.41 -13.06 17.75
CA ASP A 664 -32.57 -12.83 16.91
C ASP A 664 -32.15 -12.00 15.70
N VAL A 665 -32.10 -12.64 14.55
CA VAL A 665 -31.72 -12.02 13.27
C VAL A 665 -32.92 -11.83 12.36
N THR A 666 -34.16 -12.04 12.85
CA THR A 666 -35.40 -11.96 12.07
C THR A 666 -35.53 -10.64 11.33
N SER A 667 -35.30 -9.52 12.01
CA SER A 667 -35.25 -8.20 11.37
C SER A 667 -34.00 -8.06 10.50
N PHE A 668 -32.83 -8.45 11.00
CA PHE A 668 -31.53 -8.26 10.33
C PHE A 668 -31.34 -9.07 9.02
N LEU A 669 -32.30 -9.91 8.61
CA LEU A 669 -32.19 -10.74 7.40
C LEU A 669 -31.94 -9.95 6.09
N SER A 670 -32.47 -8.72 5.93
CA SER A 670 -32.80 -8.21 4.59
C SER A 670 -31.87 -7.23 3.82
N GLU A 671 -31.08 -6.27 4.32
CA GLU A 671 -30.31 -6.00 5.56
C GLU A 671 -29.00 -6.77 5.68
N HIS A 672 -28.99 -8.11 5.64
CA HIS A 672 -27.74 -8.87 5.60
C HIS A 672 -27.04 -8.68 4.23
N PRO A 673 -25.76 -8.24 4.15
CA PRO A 673 -25.11 -7.92 2.86
C PRO A 673 -24.96 -9.12 1.91
N GLY A 674 -24.93 -10.35 2.43
CA GLY A 674 -24.96 -11.59 1.62
C GLY A 674 -26.37 -12.01 1.17
N GLY A 675 -27.40 -11.22 1.47
CA GLY A 675 -28.82 -11.53 1.27
C GLY A 675 -29.40 -12.45 2.35
N GLU A 676 -30.73 -12.42 2.47
CA GLU A 676 -31.52 -13.18 3.45
C GLU A 676 -31.20 -14.68 3.46
N LEU A 677 -31.07 -15.27 2.27
CA LEU A 677 -30.83 -16.70 2.07
C LEU A 677 -29.54 -17.21 2.73
N ALA A 678 -28.53 -16.35 2.89
CA ALA A 678 -27.28 -16.71 3.54
C ALA A 678 -27.48 -17.00 5.04
N ILE A 679 -28.28 -16.19 5.74
CA ILE A 679 -28.64 -16.42 7.15
C ILE A 679 -29.73 -17.49 7.26
N LEU A 680 -30.76 -17.46 6.40
CA LEU A 680 -31.89 -18.39 6.45
C LEU A 680 -31.49 -19.87 6.32
N THR A 681 -30.36 -20.15 5.68
CA THR A 681 -29.78 -21.50 5.63
C THR A 681 -29.48 -22.05 7.04
N PHE A 682 -29.24 -21.18 8.01
CA PHE A 682 -28.91 -21.47 9.40
C PHE A 682 -30.02 -21.12 10.40
N ALA A 683 -31.20 -20.71 9.93
CA ALA A 683 -32.33 -20.39 10.80
C ALA A 683 -32.65 -21.56 11.76
N GLY A 684 -32.71 -21.26 13.05
CA GLY A 684 -32.87 -22.19 14.16
C GLY A 684 -31.62 -23.00 14.54
N LYS A 685 -30.42 -22.62 14.09
CA LYS A 685 -29.19 -23.42 14.23
C LYS A 685 -28.03 -22.58 14.73
N ASP A 686 -26.93 -23.26 15.04
CA ASP A 686 -25.64 -22.61 15.18
C ASP A 686 -25.07 -22.28 13.80
N ALA A 687 -24.60 -21.05 13.63
CA ALA A 687 -24.04 -20.46 12.42
C ALA A 687 -22.62 -19.92 12.67
N THR A 688 -22.00 -20.25 13.82
CA THR A 688 -20.73 -19.68 14.28
C THR A 688 -19.60 -19.86 13.26
N GLU A 689 -19.50 -21.05 12.67
CA GLU A 689 -18.40 -21.39 11.76
C GLU A 689 -18.53 -20.65 10.42
N GLU A 690 -19.72 -20.65 9.82
CA GLU A 690 -19.97 -19.90 8.59
C GLU A 690 -19.91 -18.38 8.78
N PHE A 691 -20.41 -17.84 9.89
CA PHE A 691 -20.32 -16.40 10.17
C PHE A 691 -18.85 -15.96 10.29
N ASN A 692 -18.05 -16.67 11.09
CA ASN A 692 -16.64 -16.34 11.33
C ASN A 692 -15.69 -16.70 10.16
N MET A 693 -16.17 -17.37 9.10
CA MET A 693 -15.40 -17.54 7.87
C MET A 693 -15.32 -16.25 7.03
N ILE A 694 -16.36 -15.41 7.10
CA ILE A 694 -16.53 -14.19 6.27
C ILE A 694 -16.51 -12.88 7.08
N HIS A 695 -16.86 -12.92 8.37
CA HIS A 695 -16.92 -11.74 9.24
C HIS A 695 -15.84 -11.78 10.35
N PRO A 696 -15.13 -10.68 10.64
CA PRO A 696 -14.28 -10.60 11.83
C PRO A 696 -15.09 -10.57 13.14
N PRO A 697 -14.50 -10.99 14.27
CA PRO A 697 -15.24 -11.28 15.51
C PRO A 697 -15.81 -10.06 16.26
N ASP A 698 -15.53 -8.84 15.82
CA ASP A 698 -16.15 -7.61 16.33
C ASP A 698 -17.44 -7.22 15.57
N VAL A 699 -17.78 -7.88 14.46
CA VAL A 699 -18.90 -7.49 13.58
C VAL A 699 -20.24 -7.50 14.29
N ILE A 700 -20.55 -8.50 15.13
CA ILE A 700 -21.84 -8.55 15.85
C ILE A 700 -21.98 -7.31 16.74
N GLY A 701 -21.00 -7.07 17.61
CA GLY A 701 -21.01 -5.91 18.52
C GLY A 701 -20.93 -4.54 17.82
N LYS A 702 -20.56 -4.50 16.54
CA LYS A 702 -20.39 -3.28 15.74
C LYS A 702 -21.56 -2.99 14.79
N TYR A 703 -22.27 -4.00 14.29
CA TYR A 703 -23.30 -3.86 13.25
C TYR A 703 -24.66 -4.49 13.60
N ALA A 704 -24.71 -5.43 14.56
CA ALA A 704 -25.96 -6.04 15.04
C ALA A 704 -25.93 -6.36 16.56
N PRO A 705 -25.53 -5.41 17.44
CA PRO A 705 -25.42 -5.68 18.87
C PRO A 705 -26.79 -5.99 19.50
N ASP A 706 -27.84 -5.31 19.05
CA ASP A 706 -29.21 -5.44 19.57
C ASP A 706 -29.89 -6.76 19.16
N SER A 707 -29.31 -7.50 18.20
CA SER A 707 -29.76 -8.86 17.88
C SER A 707 -29.41 -9.87 18.97
N VAL A 708 -28.44 -9.61 19.84
CA VAL A 708 -27.99 -10.56 20.87
C VAL A 708 -29.02 -10.64 22.01
N ILE A 709 -29.80 -11.73 22.03
CA ILE A 709 -30.88 -11.94 23.02
C ILE A 709 -30.47 -12.82 24.21
N GLY A 710 -29.31 -13.49 24.16
CA GLY A 710 -28.80 -14.26 25.29
C GLY A 710 -27.59 -15.14 24.95
N ALA A 711 -27.19 -16.00 25.88
CA ALA A 711 -26.20 -17.05 25.68
C ALA A 711 -26.86 -18.44 25.74
N VAL A 712 -26.30 -19.42 25.05
CA VAL A 712 -26.82 -20.79 25.03
C VAL A 712 -26.69 -21.46 26.41
N GLY A 713 -27.73 -22.16 26.87
CA GLY A 713 -27.77 -22.78 28.20
C GLY A 713 -28.27 -24.22 28.25
N SER A 714 -27.79 -24.95 29.26
CA SER A 714 -28.07 -26.39 29.46
C SER A 714 -29.37 -26.64 30.22
N GLY A 715 -30.51 -26.39 29.58
CA GLY A 715 -31.82 -26.83 30.10
C GLY A 715 -31.98 -28.35 29.98
N VAL A 716 -32.27 -29.04 31.10
CA VAL A 716 -32.41 -30.52 31.13
C VAL A 716 -33.78 -30.93 31.66
N ALA A 717 -34.71 -31.28 30.75
CA ALA A 717 -35.82 -32.24 30.92
C ALA A 717 -36.70 -32.28 29.65
N ALA A 718 -37.44 -33.34 29.28
CA ALA A 718 -37.24 -34.78 29.48
C ALA A 718 -38.22 -35.60 28.57
N ALA A 719 -37.75 -36.76 28.08
CA ALA A 719 -38.54 -37.92 27.59
C ALA A 719 -39.37 -37.82 26.27
N ALA A 720 -39.81 -39.01 25.82
CA ALA A 720 -40.68 -39.36 24.67
C ALA A 720 -40.10 -39.21 23.24
N SER A 721 -39.29 -40.12 22.67
CA SER A 721 -39.48 -41.57 22.35
C SER A 721 -40.23 -41.90 21.04
N ALA A 722 -39.48 -42.13 19.95
CA ALA A 722 -39.83 -43.04 18.86
C ALA A 722 -38.55 -43.52 18.14
N ALA A 723 -38.56 -44.71 17.57
CA ALA A 723 -37.40 -45.38 16.97
C ALA A 723 -37.80 -46.10 15.65
N PRO A 724 -36.90 -46.82 14.96
CA PRO A 724 -35.65 -46.34 14.36
C PRO A 724 -35.57 -46.68 12.86
N LYS A 725 -34.58 -46.12 12.14
CA LYS A 725 -33.85 -46.85 11.08
C LYS A 725 -32.57 -46.13 10.67
N ALA A 726 -31.59 -46.89 10.20
CA ALA A 726 -30.28 -46.42 9.77
C ALA A 726 -30.10 -46.59 8.26
N GLY A 727 -29.13 -45.85 7.68
CA GLY A 727 -28.47 -46.21 6.42
C GLY A 727 -29.17 -45.75 5.13
N GLY A 728 -28.65 -44.68 4.54
CA GLY A 728 -29.03 -44.20 3.21
C GLY A 728 -28.14 -43.03 2.79
N GLY A 729 -26.92 -43.32 2.37
CA GLY A 729 -25.88 -42.30 2.13
C GLY A 729 -25.74 -41.84 0.68
N GLY A 730 -25.20 -40.63 0.51
CA GLY A 730 -24.66 -40.09 -0.74
C GLY A 730 -24.91 -38.59 -0.93
N PRO A 731 -24.25 -37.93 -1.90
CA PRO A 731 -23.06 -38.35 -2.66
C PRO A 731 -21.81 -37.52 -2.29
N ILE A 732 -20.62 -38.13 -2.40
CA ILE A 732 -19.34 -37.42 -2.16
C ILE A 732 -19.10 -36.39 -3.29
N ARG A 733 -19.06 -35.09 -2.95
CA ARG A 733 -18.49 -34.07 -3.83
C ARG A 733 -16.96 -34.08 -3.68
N LYS A 734 -16.25 -34.27 -4.79
CA LYS A 734 -14.79 -34.06 -4.82
C LYS A 734 -14.51 -32.58 -5.07
N ASP A 735 -13.86 -31.89 -4.14
CA ASP A 735 -13.25 -30.59 -4.42
C ASP A 735 -11.94 -30.77 -5.21
N THR A 736 -11.94 -30.29 -6.45
CA THR A 736 -10.72 -30.07 -7.25
C THR A 736 -10.45 -28.57 -7.24
N GLY A 737 -9.53 -28.15 -6.38
CA GLY A 737 -9.57 -26.84 -5.74
C GLY A 737 -9.40 -25.60 -6.63
N SER A 738 -9.87 -24.46 -6.10
CA SER A 738 -9.80 -23.13 -6.71
C SER A 738 -8.81 -22.19 -6.00
N LYS A 739 -8.36 -21.14 -6.69
CA LYS A 739 -7.05 -20.50 -6.47
C LYS A 739 -7.07 -19.18 -5.69
N LEU A 740 -7.51 -19.20 -4.42
CA LEU A 740 -7.25 -18.11 -3.47
C LEU A 740 -7.30 -18.61 -2.03
N GLY A 741 -6.15 -18.70 -1.34
CA GLY A 741 -6.11 -19.05 0.09
C GLY A 741 -4.94 -19.91 0.59
N ASN A 742 -4.04 -20.40 -0.28
CA ASN A 742 -2.80 -21.08 0.13
C ASN A 742 -1.59 -20.46 -0.56
N HIS A 743 -0.50 -20.22 0.18
CA HIS A 743 0.75 -19.70 -0.37
C HIS A 743 1.36 -20.67 -1.39
N ALA A 744 2.12 -20.14 -2.36
CA ALA A 744 2.83 -20.89 -3.42
C ALA A 744 4.03 -21.75 -2.92
N ALA A 745 3.95 -22.18 -1.66
CA ALA A 745 4.94 -22.95 -0.90
C ALA A 745 4.91 -24.45 -1.21
N TRP A 746 3.70 -25.00 -1.35
CA TRP A 746 3.42 -26.45 -1.37
C TRP A 746 2.59 -26.78 -2.61
N GLY A 747 3.17 -26.59 -3.79
CA GLY A 747 2.47 -26.61 -5.09
C GLY A 747 1.46 -27.76 -5.23
N HIS A 748 0.18 -27.42 -5.28
CA HIS A 748 -0.88 -28.33 -5.67
C HIS A 748 -0.80 -28.56 -7.18
N LEU A 749 -0.82 -29.82 -7.60
CA LEU A 749 -1.05 -30.18 -9.00
C LEU A 749 -2.50 -29.81 -9.36
N ASP A 750 -2.68 -29.01 -10.41
CA ASP A 750 -4.01 -28.64 -10.88
C ASP A 750 -4.84 -29.89 -11.22
N GLY A 751 -6.02 -30.01 -10.61
CA GLY A 751 -6.90 -31.18 -10.72
C GLY A 751 -6.71 -32.25 -9.63
N ALA A 752 -5.72 -32.15 -8.75
CA ALA A 752 -5.62 -33.03 -7.58
C ALA A 752 -6.65 -32.64 -6.49
N PRO A 753 -7.21 -33.60 -5.72
CA PRO A 753 -8.04 -33.30 -4.56
C PRO A 753 -7.25 -32.50 -3.51
N ASN A 754 -7.89 -31.48 -2.92
CA ASN A 754 -7.24 -30.65 -1.90
C ASN A 754 -7.18 -31.39 -0.55
N TRP A 755 -6.08 -32.12 -0.31
CA TRP A 755 -5.85 -32.92 0.91
C TRP A 755 -5.91 -32.16 2.25
N ARG A 756 -6.04 -30.82 2.22
CA ARG A 756 -6.15 -29.96 3.39
C ARG A 756 -7.59 -29.64 3.83
N VAL A 757 -8.61 -30.11 3.10
CA VAL A 757 -10.02 -29.71 3.33
C VAL A 757 -10.76 -30.62 4.32
N ASP A 758 -10.77 -31.94 4.08
CA ASP A 758 -11.64 -32.87 4.82
C ASP A 758 -10.88 -33.69 5.89
N LEU A 759 -10.73 -33.17 7.11
CA LEU A 759 -10.30 -33.99 8.26
C LEU A 759 -10.99 -33.73 9.61
N ASP A 760 -11.79 -32.69 9.83
CA ASP A 760 -12.41 -32.39 11.15
C ASP A 760 -13.82 -32.96 11.34
N GLU A 761 -14.01 -34.27 11.08
CA GLU A 761 -15.23 -34.98 11.51
C GLU A 761 -15.22 -35.38 12.99
N ASN A 762 -16.28 -34.96 13.70
CA ASN A 762 -16.82 -35.46 14.97
C ASN A 762 -15.92 -35.37 16.25
N PRO A 763 -16.26 -34.53 17.25
CA PRO A 763 -15.56 -34.55 18.54
C PRO A 763 -15.87 -35.84 19.31
N GLY A 764 -14.83 -36.66 19.53
CA GLY A 764 -14.94 -37.89 20.30
C GLY A 764 -15.37 -37.67 21.76
N VAL A 765 -15.70 -38.78 22.44
CA VAL A 765 -16.38 -38.89 23.77
C VAL A 765 -15.74 -38.11 24.94
N LEU A 766 -14.59 -37.46 24.75
CA LEU A 766 -13.82 -36.75 25.77
C LEU A 766 -13.91 -35.21 25.69
N LEU A 767 -14.87 -34.65 24.93
CA LEU A 767 -15.08 -33.19 24.71
C LEU A 767 -13.91 -32.42 24.07
N ILE A 768 -12.75 -33.05 23.85
CA ILE A 768 -11.63 -32.52 23.08
C ILE A 768 -11.67 -33.17 21.69
N ASN A 769 -11.71 -32.35 20.63
CA ASN A 769 -11.52 -32.85 19.26
C ASN A 769 -10.03 -33.20 19.03
N VAL A 770 -9.64 -34.41 19.47
CA VAL A 770 -8.27 -34.94 19.35
C VAL A 770 -7.80 -34.96 17.89
N LYS A 771 -8.71 -35.23 16.94
CA LYS A 771 -8.44 -35.23 15.50
C LYS A 771 -8.02 -33.82 15.04
N SER A 772 -8.74 -32.78 15.45
CA SER A 772 -8.42 -31.38 15.13
C SER A 772 -7.10 -30.89 15.75
N TYR A 773 -6.75 -31.35 16.95
CA TYR A 773 -5.44 -31.07 17.57
C TYR A 773 -4.30 -31.84 16.89
N PHE A 774 -4.54 -33.08 16.45
CA PHE A 774 -3.60 -33.83 15.60
C PHE A 774 -3.38 -33.13 14.25
N ASN A 775 -4.47 -32.72 13.59
CA ASN A 775 -4.45 -31.95 12.34
C ASN A 775 -3.68 -30.62 12.51
N ALA A 776 -3.97 -29.87 13.57
CA ALA A 776 -3.23 -28.64 13.90
C ALA A 776 -1.73 -28.89 14.10
N THR A 777 -1.37 -29.96 14.81
CA THR A 777 0.02 -30.38 15.03
C THR A 777 0.71 -30.79 13.71
N TRP A 778 -0.02 -31.47 12.82
CA TRP A 778 0.46 -31.89 11.51
C TRP A 778 0.67 -30.69 10.55
N PHE A 779 -0.27 -29.74 10.51
CA PHE A 779 -0.10 -28.50 9.75
C PHE A 779 1.04 -27.65 10.29
N LEU A 780 1.19 -27.54 11.62
CA LEU A 780 2.36 -26.92 12.25
C LEU A 780 3.68 -27.57 11.79
N LEU A 781 3.77 -28.91 11.86
CA LEU A 781 4.97 -29.65 11.47
C LEU A 781 5.34 -29.40 10.00
N LEU A 782 4.36 -29.42 9.09
CA LEU A 782 4.58 -29.14 7.67
C LEU A 782 4.93 -27.67 7.41
N SER A 783 4.33 -26.72 8.12
CA SER A 783 4.69 -25.30 7.99
C SER A 783 6.10 -24.98 8.54
N VAL A 784 6.52 -25.63 9.62
CA VAL A 784 7.90 -25.52 10.13
C VAL A 784 8.89 -26.13 9.14
N LEU A 785 8.61 -27.35 8.64
CA LEU A 785 9.42 -28.00 7.61
C LEU A 785 9.52 -27.13 6.34
N TYR A 786 8.45 -26.42 5.97
CA TYR A 786 8.48 -25.49 4.84
C TYR A 786 9.47 -24.36 5.05
N GLU A 787 9.33 -23.57 6.12
CA GLU A 787 10.15 -22.37 6.29
C GLU A 787 11.61 -22.74 6.57
N VAL A 788 11.90 -23.91 7.16
CA VAL A 788 13.26 -24.48 7.22
C VAL A 788 13.81 -24.72 5.81
N CYS A 789 13.13 -25.52 4.99
CA CYS A 789 13.57 -25.82 3.62
C CYS A 789 13.65 -24.56 2.75
N ALA A 790 12.68 -23.65 2.85
CA ALA A 790 12.67 -22.40 2.09
C ALA A 790 13.79 -21.45 2.52
N THR A 791 14.16 -21.42 3.81
CA THR A 791 15.30 -20.60 4.28
C THR A 791 16.63 -21.17 3.79
N ILE A 792 16.79 -22.50 3.78
CA ILE A 792 18.00 -23.16 3.29
C ILE A 792 18.14 -23.05 1.75
N PHE A 793 17.07 -23.31 0.99
CA PHE A 793 17.14 -23.51 -0.47
C PHE A 793 16.66 -22.34 -1.34
N SER A 794 15.96 -21.32 -0.79
CA SER A 794 15.45 -20.18 -1.60
C SER A 794 16.19 -18.85 -1.40
N ALA A 795 17.09 -18.75 -0.41
CA ALA A 795 17.82 -17.52 -0.10
C ALA A 795 18.97 -17.28 -1.10
N LYS A 796 18.77 -16.36 -2.06
CA LYS A 796 19.77 -16.06 -3.13
C LYS A 796 20.77 -14.95 -2.80
N ASN A 797 20.55 -14.15 -1.76
CA ASN A 797 21.44 -13.06 -1.33
C ASN A 797 21.24 -12.76 0.17
N ILE A 798 22.31 -12.42 0.89
CA ILE A 798 22.22 -11.85 2.23
C ILE A 798 21.93 -10.34 2.09
N LYS A 799 20.80 -9.87 2.61
CA LYS A 799 20.43 -8.45 2.57
C LYS A 799 19.81 -7.99 3.89
N ILE A 800 20.52 -7.13 4.61
CA ILE A 800 19.95 -6.41 5.76
C ILE A 800 18.81 -5.52 5.26
N SER A 801 17.60 -5.80 5.76
CA SER A 801 16.36 -5.12 5.38
C SER A 801 15.38 -5.22 6.55
N ASN A 802 14.26 -4.50 6.47
CA ASN A 802 13.19 -4.52 7.47
C ASN A 802 12.08 -5.53 7.14
N ASP A 803 12.33 -6.47 6.22
CA ASP A 803 11.36 -7.45 5.73
C ASP A 803 10.78 -8.33 6.85
N ARG A 804 9.48 -8.63 6.75
CA ARG A 804 8.77 -9.53 7.67
C ARG A 804 9.06 -11.00 7.36
N LEU A 805 9.26 -11.38 6.10
CA LEU A 805 9.44 -12.79 5.72
C LEU A 805 10.80 -13.33 6.23
N GLY A 806 11.89 -12.59 6.02
CA GLY A 806 13.21 -12.92 6.58
C GLY A 806 13.24 -12.98 8.11
N LEU A 807 12.46 -12.14 8.79
CA LEU A 807 12.32 -12.18 10.25
C LEU A 807 11.56 -13.42 10.73
N THR A 808 10.46 -13.78 10.05
CA THR A 808 9.68 -15.00 10.32
C THR A 808 10.53 -16.26 10.10
N ARG A 809 11.26 -16.30 8.98
CA ARG A 809 12.13 -17.42 8.60
C ARG A 809 13.23 -17.68 9.61
N SER A 810 13.98 -16.64 9.96
CA SER A 810 15.04 -16.74 10.99
C SER A 810 14.49 -17.11 12.37
N ALA A 811 13.27 -16.67 12.73
CA ALA A 811 12.62 -17.08 13.98
C ALA A 811 12.35 -18.59 14.03
N ILE A 812 11.72 -19.15 12.98
CA ILE A 812 11.43 -20.59 12.91
C ILE A 812 12.72 -21.43 12.88
N LEU A 813 13.77 -20.94 12.21
CA LEU A 813 15.08 -21.59 12.19
C LEU A 813 15.72 -21.69 13.58
N LEU A 814 15.64 -20.62 14.37
CA LEU A 814 16.16 -20.60 15.74
C LEU A 814 15.37 -21.52 16.68
N VAL A 815 14.05 -21.64 16.52
CA VAL A 815 13.22 -22.57 17.31
C VAL A 815 13.66 -24.02 17.13
N LEU A 816 14.06 -24.43 15.91
CA LEU A 816 14.59 -25.77 15.67
C LEU A 816 15.87 -26.04 16.48
N PHE A 817 16.80 -25.08 16.52
CA PHE A 817 18.01 -25.22 17.34
C PHE A 817 17.70 -25.28 18.84
N ILE A 818 16.75 -24.48 19.31
CA ILE A 818 16.34 -24.47 20.73
C ILE A 818 15.73 -25.81 21.14
N VAL A 819 14.88 -26.42 20.30
CA VAL A 819 14.37 -27.79 20.55
C VAL A 819 15.51 -28.80 20.67
N ILE A 820 16.50 -28.72 19.76
CA ILE A 820 17.67 -29.61 19.77
C ILE A 820 18.47 -29.43 21.07
N HIS A 821 18.86 -28.20 21.41
CA HIS A 821 19.62 -27.90 22.63
C HIS A 821 18.87 -28.31 23.90
N ALA A 822 17.55 -28.14 23.96
CA ALA A 822 16.72 -28.60 25.08
C ALA A 822 16.77 -30.13 25.27
N VAL A 823 16.80 -30.91 24.19
CA VAL A 823 17.01 -32.37 24.26
C VAL A 823 18.40 -32.68 24.82
N GLY A 824 19.43 -31.95 24.40
CA GLY A 824 20.79 -32.07 24.95
C GLY A 824 20.83 -31.92 26.46
N ASN A 825 20.16 -30.91 26.99
CA ASN A 825 20.10 -30.64 28.43
C ASN A 825 19.39 -31.75 29.22
N LEU A 826 18.56 -32.59 28.61
CA LEU A 826 17.97 -33.76 29.28
C LEU A 826 18.97 -34.90 29.49
N HIS A 827 20.04 -34.99 28.69
CA HIS A 827 21.08 -36.00 28.87
C HIS A 827 21.89 -35.81 30.16
N VAL A 828 21.87 -34.63 30.78
CA VAL A 828 22.55 -34.37 32.06
C VAL A 828 21.99 -35.26 33.18
N PHE A 829 20.71 -35.63 33.12
CA PHE A 829 20.08 -36.54 34.08
C PHE A 829 20.45 -38.02 33.86
N LYS A 830 21.14 -38.34 32.75
CA LYS A 830 21.69 -39.68 32.45
C LYS A 830 23.19 -39.81 32.76
N GLY A 831 23.84 -38.73 33.21
CA GLY A 831 25.24 -38.73 33.64
C GLY A 831 26.26 -38.32 32.57
N PRO A 832 27.56 -38.24 32.93
CA PRO A 832 28.57 -37.55 32.13
C PRO A 832 28.91 -38.23 30.81
N ASP A 833 28.89 -39.57 30.71
CA ASP A 833 29.16 -40.26 29.43
C ASP A 833 28.07 -39.97 28.38
N ASP A 834 26.82 -39.83 28.82
CA ASP A 834 25.67 -39.58 27.96
C ASP A 834 25.63 -38.11 27.51
N PHE A 835 25.93 -37.18 28.42
CA PHE A 835 25.96 -35.75 28.17
C PHE A 835 27.21 -35.28 27.39
N ASN A 836 28.41 -35.67 27.82
CA ASN A 836 29.65 -35.37 27.07
C ASN A 836 29.68 -36.15 25.74
N GLY A 837 29.04 -37.32 25.67
CA GLY A 837 28.76 -38.04 24.42
C GLY A 837 27.86 -37.25 23.47
N TYR A 838 26.76 -36.70 23.96
CA TYR A 838 25.89 -35.79 23.19
C TYR A 838 26.65 -34.58 22.67
N GLY A 839 27.44 -33.91 23.53
CA GLY A 839 28.30 -32.79 23.13
C GLY A 839 29.30 -33.17 22.02
N TYR A 840 29.96 -34.32 22.13
CA TYR A 840 30.89 -34.81 21.12
C TYR A 840 30.22 -35.23 19.80
N PHE A 841 28.94 -35.62 19.82
CA PHE A 841 28.18 -35.84 18.58
C PHE A 841 28.08 -34.56 17.73
N TYR A 842 27.95 -33.37 18.31
CA TYR A 842 28.01 -32.10 17.56
C TYR A 842 29.39 -31.80 17.01
N VAL A 843 30.45 -32.11 17.78
CA VAL A 843 31.84 -32.00 17.32
C VAL A 843 32.11 -32.92 16.13
N ARG A 844 31.49 -34.11 16.07
CA ARG A 844 31.59 -35.02 14.91
C ARG A 844 30.89 -34.50 13.65
N LEU A 845 30.07 -33.44 13.72
CA LEU A 845 29.42 -32.80 12.56
C LEU A 845 30.28 -31.66 11.97
N TYR A 846 31.57 -31.93 11.76
CA TYR A 846 32.47 -30.98 11.09
C TYR A 846 32.12 -30.79 9.61
N TRP A 847 32.03 -29.53 9.19
CA TRP A 847 31.89 -29.12 7.80
C TRP A 847 32.58 -27.77 7.64
N THR A 848 33.61 -27.71 6.81
CA THR A 848 34.46 -26.51 6.64
C THR A 848 33.91 -25.58 5.54
N GLY A 849 32.58 -25.50 5.40
CA GLY A 849 31.89 -24.95 4.22
C GLY A 849 32.26 -23.50 3.88
N PHE A 850 32.50 -22.68 4.91
CA PHE A 850 32.93 -21.28 4.75
C PHE A 850 34.40 -21.04 5.15
N GLY A 851 35.20 -22.10 5.31
CA GLY A 851 36.62 -22.01 5.67
C GLY A 851 36.93 -21.70 7.14
N LEU A 852 35.93 -21.72 8.02
CA LEU A 852 36.10 -21.56 9.46
C LEU A 852 36.36 -22.92 10.15
N PRO A 853 37.13 -22.97 11.26
CA PRO A 853 37.34 -24.17 12.06
C PRO A 853 36.17 -24.42 13.04
N ALA A 854 34.93 -24.35 12.55
CA ALA A 854 33.69 -24.55 13.30
C ALA A 854 32.99 -25.85 12.86
N ASN A 855 32.02 -26.33 13.64
CA ASN A 855 31.10 -27.36 13.16
C ASN A 855 29.90 -26.71 12.44
N ILE A 856 29.16 -27.51 11.64
CA ILE A 856 28.06 -27.01 10.81
C ILE A 856 26.96 -26.31 11.62
N VAL A 857 26.76 -26.73 12.87
CA VAL A 857 25.72 -26.18 13.76
C VAL A 857 26.15 -24.79 14.28
N GLU A 858 27.43 -24.58 14.57
CA GLU A 858 27.97 -23.28 15.01
C GLU A 858 27.91 -22.20 13.94
N GLU A 859 28.31 -22.51 12.69
CA GLU A 859 28.17 -21.58 11.56
C GLU A 859 26.69 -21.20 11.33
N TYR A 860 25.80 -22.19 11.47
CA TYR A 860 24.36 -22.04 11.27
C TYR A 860 23.67 -21.23 12.37
N ILE A 861 24.02 -21.44 13.64
CA ILE A 861 23.54 -20.60 14.77
C ILE A 861 24.00 -19.16 14.56
N LEU A 862 25.28 -18.95 14.23
CA LEU A 862 25.85 -17.61 14.04
C LEU A 862 25.10 -16.86 12.94
N LEU A 863 24.92 -17.48 11.76
CA LEU A 863 24.17 -16.88 10.66
C LEU A 863 22.71 -16.58 11.04
N SER A 864 22.06 -17.50 11.76
CA SER A 864 20.66 -17.37 12.20
C SER A 864 20.46 -16.23 13.22
N VAL A 865 21.34 -16.13 14.21
CA VAL A 865 21.31 -15.07 15.24
C VAL A 865 21.60 -13.73 14.60
N LEU A 866 22.64 -13.60 13.76
CA LEU A 866 22.96 -12.35 13.07
C LEU A 866 21.80 -11.90 12.17
N LEU A 867 21.19 -12.81 11.40
CA LEU A 867 20.05 -12.48 10.54
C LEU A 867 18.83 -12.04 11.37
N HIS A 868 18.46 -12.80 12.41
CA HIS A 868 17.30 -12.50 13.23
C HIS A 868 17.46 -11.16 13.99
N VAL A 869 18.62 -10.95 14.61
CA VAL A 869 18.95 -9.74 15.37
C VAL A 869 19.03 -8.52 14.45
N PHE A 870 19.78 -8.57 13.35
CA PHE A 870 19.92 -7.38 12.49
C PHE A 870 18.61 -7.01 11.77
N VAL A 871 17.82 -7.98 11.29
CA VAL A 871 16.50 -7.69 10.71
C VAL A 871 15.53 -7.19 11.79
N GLY A 872 15.53 -7.81 12.97
CA GLY A 872 14.69 -7.39 14.09
C GLY A 872 15.00 -5.97 14.57
N LEU A 873 16.28 -5.63 14.76
CA LEU A 873 16.73 -4.29 15.14
C LEU A 873 16.49 -3.27 14.03
N LYS A 874 16.79 -3.59 12.76
CA LYS A 874 16.51 -2.67 11.63
C LYS A 874 15.01 -2.38 11.49
N ARG A 875 14.16 -3.40 11.63
CA ARG A 875 12.70 -3.24 11.62
C ARG A 875 12.18 -2.46 12.82
N THR A 876 12.78 -2.62 14.00
CA THR A 876 12.48 -1.80 15.19
C THR A 876 12.90 -0.34 14.99
N TRP A 877 14.09 -0.09 14.42
CA TRP A 877 14.57 1.25 14.07
C TRP A 877 13.63 1.96 13.10
N ASP A 878 13.29 1.29 11.99
CA ASP A 878 12.47 1.87 10.92
C ASP A 878 11.00 2.07 11.31
N MET A 879 10.43 1.19 12.14
CA MET A 879 8.97 1.16 12.38
C MET A 879 8.55 1.49 13.82
N LYS A 880 9.41 1.27 14.82
CA LYS A 880 8.99 1.25 16.23
C LYS A 880 9.63 2.30 17.11
N LEU A 881 10.84 2.77 16.81
CA LEU A 881 11.47 3.86 17.56
C LEU A 881 10.66 5.16 17.51
N ALA A 882 10.05 5.49 16.37
CA ALA A 882 9.10 6.60 16.24
C ALA A 882 7.80 6.42 17.06
N LEU A 883 7.31 5.18 17.21
CA LEU A 883 6.08 4.88 17.95
C LEU A 883 6.25 4.92 19.48
N VAL A 884 7.49 4.95 20.00
CA VAL A 884 7.74 5.13 21.45
C VAL A 884 7.14 6.44 21.96
N GLN A 885 7.16 7.50 21.13
CA GLN A 885 6.66 8.82 21.49
C GLN A 885 5.13 8.90 21.59
N SER A 886 4.40 8.00 20.91
CA SER A 886 2.93 8.03 20.84
C SER A 886 2.24 6.85 21.54
N GLN A 887 2.94 5.72 21.73
CA GLN A 887 2.41 4.48 22.31
C GLN A 887 3.26 3.96 23.48
N GLY A 888 4.30 4.69 23.89
CA GLY A 888 5.16 4.36 25.01
C GLY A 888 6.16 3.22 24.72
N ILE A 889 7.01 2.94 25.71
CA ILE A 889 8.09 1.95 25.60
C ILE A 889 7.60 0.51 25.36
N ASN A 890 6.35 0.20 25.71
CA ASN A 890 5.71 -1.12 25.53
C ASN A 890 5.73 -1.62 24.08
N VAL A 891 5.81 -0.71 23.10
CA VAL A 891 5.93 -1.07 21.68
C VAL A 891 7.26 -1.77 21.37
N LEU A 892 8.30 -1.55 22.18
CA LEU A 892 9.62 -2.17 22.05
C LEU A 892 9.75 -3.52 22.77
N ASN A 893 8.70 -4.09 23.38
CA ASN A 893 8.84 -5.28 24.24
C ASN A 893 9.56 -6.48 23.58
N LEU A 894 9.40 -6.71 22.27
CA LEU A 894 10.18 -7.72 21.54
C LEU A 894 11.64 -7.32 21.32
N ALA A 895 11.93 -6.06 21.05
CA ALA A 895 13.30 -5.58 20.85
C ALA A 895 14.09 -5.58 22.17
N ILE A 896 13.46 -5.16 23.27
CA ILE A 896 14.05 -5.15 24.61
C ILE A 896 14.36 -6.59 25.06
N SER A 897 13.36 -7.49 25.03
CA SER A 897 13.57 -8.90 25.39
C SER A 897 14.55 -9.61 24.44
N GLY A 898 14.54 -9.28 23.15
CA GLY A 898 15.50 -9.81 22.17
C GLY A 898 16.95 -9.36 22.44
N LEU A 899 17.17 -8.11 22.86
CA LEU A 899 18.48 -7.61 23.29
C LEU A 899 18.95 -8.27 24.59
N MET A 900 18.06 -8.44 25.57
CA MET A 900 18.38 -9.18 26.81
C MET A 900 18.78 -10.63 26.51
N LEU A 901 18.11 -11.29 25.57
CA LEU A 901 18.44 -12.64 25.13
C LEU A 901 19.73 -12.71 24.33
N LEU A 902 20.05 -11.71 23.51
CA LEU A 902 21.36 -11.60 22.86
C LEU A 902 22.49 -11.54 23.90
N THR A 903 22.34 -10.70 24.94
CA THR A 903 23.30 -10.62 26.06
C THR A 903 23.43 -11.96 26.79
N PHE A 904 22.32 -12.63 27.10
CA PHE A 904 22.33 -13.97 27.70
C PHE A 904 23.05 -15.00 26.82
N MET A 905 22.74 -15.07 25.52
CA MET A 905 23.37 -16.01 24.60
C MET A 905 24.88 -15.75 24.43
N THR A 906 25.32 -14.49 24.44
CA THR A 906 26.74 -14.16 24.46
C THR A 906 27.43 -14.69 25.72
N ILE A 907 26.84 -14.46 26.90
CA ILE A 907 27.37 -14.95 28.19
C ILE A 907 27.39 -16.48 28.21
N HIS A 908 26.30 -17.14 27.80
CA HIS A 908 26.19 -18.59 27.71
C HIS A 908 27.29 -19.21 26.81
N LEU A 909 27.56 -18.61 25.64
CA LEU A 909 28.62 -19.08 24.74
C LEU A 909 30.01 -18.92 25.37
N PHE A 910 30.29 -17.79 26.04
CA PHE A 910 31.55 -17.64 26.77
C PHE A 910 31.69 -18.65 27.92
N GLN A 911 30.62 -18.97 28.64
CA GLN A 911 30.67 -19.91 29.75
C GLN A 911 30.80 -21.37 29.30
N PHE A 912 30.02 -21.85 28.32
CA PHE A 912 30.02 -23.26 27.94
C PHE A 912 30.84 -23.57 26.67
N ARG A 913 30.71 -22.77 25.62
CA ARG A 913 31.46 -23.04 24.37
C ARG A 913 32.94 -22.72 24.49
N PHE A 914 33.29 -21.64 25.22
CA PHE A 914 34.66 -21.15 25.38
C PHE A 914 35.24 -21.30 26.80
N GLY A 915 34.45 -21.72 27.79
CA GLY A 915 34.94 -21.91 29.16
C GLY A 915 35.92 -23.08 29.31
N ASP A 916 36.92 -22.92 30.18
CA ASP A 916 37.96 -23.93 30.37
C ASP A 916 37.43 -25.20 31.08
N THR A 917 37.81 -26.35 30.54
CA THR A 917 37.52 -27.69 31.07
C THR A 917 38.76 -28.47 31.49
N ASP A 918 39.96 -27.98 31.20
CA ASP A 918 41.22 -28.69 31.48
C ASP A 918 41.46 -28.81 33.00
N GLN A 919 40.88 -27.88 33.77
CA GLN A 919 40.72 -27.94 35.23
C GLN A 919 40.06 -29.23 35.77
N PHE A 920 39.31 -29.99 34.96
CA PHE A 920 38.70 -31.26 35.35
C PHE A 920 39.52 -32.50 34.93
N GLY A 921 40.62 -32.29 34.20
CA GLY A 921 41.40 -33.35 33.57
C GLY A 921 40.75 -33.94 32.31
N PRO A 922 41.46 -34.80 31.58
CA PRO A 922 40.97 -35.34 30.31
C PRO A 922 39.82 -36.32 30.53
N TYR A 923 38.65 -35.99 29.99
CA TYR A 923 37.50 -36.90 29.95
C TYR A 923 37.57 -37.77 28.69
N TYR A 924 37.26 -39.06 28.81
CA TYR A 924 37.29 -40.00 27.69
C TYR A 924 35.95 -40.73 27.57
N ILE A 925 35.34 -40.65 26.39
CA ILE A 925 34.18 -41.47 26.02
C ILE A 925 34.57 -42.49 24.95
N ARG A 926 33.75 -43.53 24.76
CA ARG A 926 33.77 -44.36 23.56
C ARG A 926 32.61 -43.92 22.65
N PRO A 927 32.84 -43.12 21.61
CA PRO A 927 31.78 -42.75 20.68
C PRO A 927 31.34 -43.99 19.87
N PRO A 928 30.06 -44.16 19.52
CA PRO A 928 29.64 -45.27 18.67
C PRO A 928 30.37 -45.22 17.31
N PRO A 929 30.58 -46.38 16.65
CA PRO A 929 31.23 -46.46 15.34
C PRO A 929 30.40 -45.82 14.21
N TYR A 930 29.12 -45.57 14.47
CA TYR A 930 28.24 -44.73 13.65
C TYR A 930 27.94 -43.40 14.37
N LEU A 931 27.25 -42.47 13.73
CA LEU A 931 26.83 -41.21 14.37
C LEU A 931 26.07 -41.44 15.68
N ILE A 932 25.20 -42.46 15.72
CA ILE A 932 24.47 -42.90 16.92
C ILE A 932 24.64 -44.40 17.18
N ASN A 933 24.46 -44.80 18.44
CA ASN A 933 24.42 -46.17 18.90
C ASN A 933 23.01 -46.76 18.71
N PHE A 934 22.77 -47.43 17.58
CA PHE A 934 21.48 -48.07 17.29
C PHE A 934 21.07 -49.13 18.34
N TRP A 935 22.05 -49.83 18.94
CA TRP A 935 21.79 -50.79 20.01
C TRP A 935 21.45 -50.12 21.35
N GLY A 936 21.82 -48.85 21.52
CA GLY A 936 21.49 -48.02 22.67
C GLY A 936 20.12 -47.34 22.62
N ILE A 937 19.31 -47.56 21.58
CA ILE A 937 18.00 -46.87 21.42
C ILE A 937 17.06 -47.18 22.59
N SER A 938 16.97 -48.43 23.04
CA SER A 938 16.07 -48.85 24.12
C SER A 938 16.49 -48.34 25.52
N SER A 939 17.77 -48.02 25.70
CA SER A 939 18.32 -47.41 26.92
C SER A 939 18.57 -45.90 26.80
N LEU A 940 18.22 -45.31 25.64
CA LEU A 940 18.56 -43.95 25.23
C LEU A 940 20.07 -43.63 25.26
N ASN A 941 20.96 -44.63 25.30
CA ASN A 941 22.42 -44.47 25.31
C ASN A 941 22.94 -44.26 23.87
N LEU A 942 22.45 -43.20 23.22
CA LEU A 942 22.60 -43.00 21.78
C LEU A 942 23.99 -42.48 21.35
N PHE A 943 24.74 -41.85 22.25
CA PHE A 943 25.92 -41.05 21.87
C PHE A 943 27.26 -41.59 22.39
N TRP A 944 27.23 -42.71 23.11
CA TRP A 944 28.40 -43.46 23.59
C TRP A 944 28.11 -44.98 23.54
N THR A 945 29.12 -45.80 23.83
CA THR A 945 28.97 -47.26 23.98
C THR A 945 29.84 -47.82 25.11
N SER A 946 29.38 -48.90 25.74
CA SER A 946 30.17 -49.70 26.70
C SER A 946 31.07 -50.74 26.02
N ASP A 947 31.01 -50.88 24.69
CA ASP A 947 31.81 -51.82 23.92
C ASP A 947 33.31 -51.54 24.08
N ALA A 948 34.03 -52.48 24.70
CA ALA A 948 35.45 -52.33 24.99
C ALA A 948 36.35 -52.38 23.75
N SER A 949 35.86 -52.88 22.60
CA SER A 949 36.59 -52.90 21.32
C SER A 949 36.67 -51.53 20.63
N VAL A 950 35.82 -50.58 21.06
CA VAL A 950 35.79 -49.22 20.53
C VAL A 950 36.83 -48.35 21.23
N GLU A 951 37.60 -47.60 20.45
CA GLU A 951 38.63 -46.69 20.93
C GLU A 951 38.04 -45.53 21.76
N LYS A 952 38.79 -45.10 22.78
CA LYS A 952 38.44 -43.95 23.60
C LYS A 952 38.87 -42.65 22.91
N VAL A 953 37.98 -41.67 22.84
CA VAL A 953 38.30 -40.32 22.36
C VAL A 953 38.22 -39.32 23.51
N GLY A 954 39.22 -38.44 23.60
CA GLY A 954 39.27 -37.34 24.57
C GLY A 954 38.24 -36.25 24.22
N VAL A 955 37.48 -35.80 25.21
CA VAL A 955 36.42 -34.80 25.08
C VAL A 955 36.46 -33.81 26.24
N ARG A 956 35.87 -32.62 26.04
CA ARG A 956 35.72 -31.61 27.10
C ARG A 956 34.63 -32.06 28.09
N ASP A 957 34.93 -31.96 29.39
CA ASP A 957 33.96 -32.28 30.44
C ASP A 957 32.99 -31.12 30.70
N ILE A 958 32.06 -30.92 29.76
CA ILE A 958 31.01 -29.89 29.88
C ILE A 958 30.07 -30.22 31.05
N TYR A 959 29.87 -31.51 31.35
CA TYR A 959 29.11 -31.96 32.52
C TYR A 959 29.69 -31.41 33.84
N ALA A 960 31.00 -31.56 34.06
CA ALA A 960 31.66 -31.01 35.25
C ALA A 960 31.59 -29.46 35.31
N LEU A 961 31.75 -28.80 34.15
CA LEU A 961 31.65 -27.35 34.01
C LEU A 961 30.24 -26.82 34.35
N GLU A 962 29.20 -27.52 33.91
CA GLU A 962 27.81 -27.23 34.23
C GLU A 962 27.52 -27.32 35.74
N PHE A 963 27.95 -28.40 36.39
CA PHE A 963 27.81 -28.52 37.85
C PHE A 963 28.68 -27.48 38.60
N GLN A 964 29.82 -27.05 38.07
CA GLN A 964 30.62 -25.97 38.66
C GLN A 964 29.88 -24.62 38.61
N ILE A 965 29.27 -24.28 37.47
CA ILE A 965 28.56 -23.01 37.27
C ILE A 965 27.27 -22.96 38.09
N PHE A 966 26.42 -23.99 38.00
CA PHE A 966 25.09 -23.97 38.65
C PHE A 966 25.11 -24.23 40.17
N LYS A 967 26.26 -24.61 40.75
CA LYS A 967 26.48 -24.55 42.21
C LYS A 967 26.45 -23.11 42.75
N ASN A 968 26.71 -22.10 41.90
CA ASN A 968 26.61 -20.71 42.31
C ASN A 968 25.15 -20.22 42.17
N PRO A 969 24.49 -19.82 43.27
CA PRO A 969 23.07 -19.43 43.24
C PRO A 969 22.81 -18.17 42.41
N LEU A 970 23.79 -17.29 42.22
CA LEU A 970 23.66 -16.11 41.37
C LEU A 970 23.65 -16.49 39.88
N TRP A 971 24.49 -17.46 39.47
CA TRP A 971 24.49 -17.98 38.09
C TRP A 971 23.21 -18.76 37.81
N SER A 972 22.77 -19.64 38.72
CA SER A 972 21.52 -20.37 38.55
C SER A 972 20.29 -19.45 38.51
N PHE A 973 20.24 -18.41 39.35
CA PHE A 973 19.18 -17.39 39.26
C PHE A 973 19.23 -16.62 37.93
N PHE A 974 20.42 -16.20 37.47
CA PHE A 974 20.60 -15.50 36.19
C PHE A 974 20.09 -16.34 35.01
N TYR A 975 20.42 -17.64 34.96
CA TYR A 975 19.94 -18.54 33.92
C TYR A 975 18.43 -18.76 33.99
N ILE A 976 17.86 -19.03 35.17
CA ILE A 976 16.40 -19.18 35.34
C ILE A 976 15.65 -17.92 34.88
N PHE A 977 16.12 -16.74 35.29
CA PHE A 977 15.57 -15.45 34.87
C PHE A 977 15.68 -15.23 33.35
N SER A 978 16.81 -15.56 32.74
CA SER A 978 17.01 -15.47 31.29
C SER A 978 16.08 -16.41 30.52
N VAL A 979 15.80 -17.61 31.04
CA VAL A 979 14.83 -18.55 30.45
C VAL A 979 13.40 -18.03 30.58
N CYS A 980 13.04 -17.35 31.67
CA CYS A 980 11.76 -16.66 31.78
C CYS A 980 11.59 -15.54 30.73
N ILE A 981 12.66 -14.77 30.45
CA ILE A 981 12.67 -13.78 29.35
C ILE A 981 12.55 -14.49 28.00
N PHE A 982 13.19 -15.66 27.82
CA PHE A 982 13.07 -16.45 26.61
C PHE A 982 11.62 -16.88 26.35
N MET A 983 10.94 -17.46 27.34
CA MET A 983 9.54 -17.85 27.22
C MET A 983 8.64 -16.65 26.85
N TYR A 984 8.84 -15.49 27.52
CA TYR A 984 8.09 -14.27 27.22
C TYR A 984 8.31 -13.76 25.79
N HIS A 985 9.57 -13.68 25.35
CA HIS A 985 9.91 -13.27 23.98
C HIS A 985 9.35 -14.24 22.95
N ALA A 986 9.54 -15.55 23.16
CA ALA A 986 9.13 -16.59 22.24
C ALA A 986 7.61 -16.64 22.07
N CYS A 987 6.82 -16.52 23.15
CA CYS A 987 5.36 -16.46 23.05
C CYS A 987 4.85 -15.21 22.31
N ILE A 988 5.43 -14.03 22.56
CA ILE A 988 5.03 -12.79 21.85
C ILE A 988 5.49 -12.81 20.38
N GLY A 989 6.62 -13.47 20.08
CA GLY A 989 7.08 -13.77 18.73
C GLY A 989 6.12 -14.73 18.01
N TRP A 990 5.77 -15.83 18.68
CA TRP A 990 4.87 -16.87 18.16
C TRP A 990 3.54 -16.28 17.68
N LYS A 991 2.86 -15.49 18.52
CA LYS A 991 1.59 -14.84 18.16
C LYS A 991 1.65 -13.97 16.89
N LYS A 992 2.82 -13.46 16.52
CA LYS A 992 3.03 -12.62 15.32
C LYS A 992 3.50 -13.43 14.10
N VAL A 993 3.89 -14.68 14.32
CA VAL A 993 4.39 -15.65 13.35
C VAL A 993 3.29 -16.63 12.93
N THR A 994 2.49 -17.19 13.84
CA THR A 994 1.47 -18.22 13.51
C THR A 994 0.53 -17.81 12.38
N PRO A 995 -0.01 -16.56 12.31
CA PRO A 995 -0.87 -16.13 11.22
C PRO A 995 -0.20 -16.01 9.84
N VAL A 996 1.14 -16.10 9.76
CA VAL A 996 1.91 -16.05 8.49
C VAL A 996 2.63 -17.36 8.15
N LEU A 997 2.38 -18.45 8.88
CA LEU A 997 2.95 -19.78 8.61
C LEU A 997 2.17 -20.60 7.54
N GLY A 998 1.14 -20.05 6.91
CA GLY A 998 0.35 -20.76 5.89
C GLY A 998 -0.47 -21.94 6.43
N ILE A 999 -0.81 -21.91 7.72
CA ILE A 999 -1.69 -22.87 8.41
C ILE A 999 -3.15 -22.58 8.00
N PRO A 1000 -4.01 -23.60 7.75
CA PRO A 1000 -5.43 -23.38 7.45
C PRO A 1000 -6.14 -22.64 8.60
N ARG A 1001 -7.02 -21.68 8.27
CA ARG A 1001 -7.60 -20.72 9.24
C ARG A 1001 -8.13 -21.37 10.53
N GLY A 1002 -8.92 -22.44 10.41
CA GLY A 1002 -9.52 -23.16 11.55
C GLY A 1002 -8.52 -23.77 12.55
N HIS A 1003 -7.25 -23.96 12.19
CA HIS A 1003 -6.22 -24.49 13.11
C HIS A 1003 -5.27 -23.41 13.65
N ILE A 1004 -5.33 -22.15 13.21
CA ILE A 1004 -4.37 -21.10 13.62
C ILE A 1004 -4.34 -20.92 15.15
N TRP A 1005 -5.51 -20.79 15.80
CA TRP A 1005 -5.58 -20.61 17.26
C TRP A 1005 -5.11 -21.87 18.03
N ARG A 1006 -5.36 -23.06 17.48
CA ARG A 1006 -4.87 -24.33 18.04
C ARG A 1006 -3.35 -24.39 17.97
N VAL A 1007 -2.75 -23.91 16.88
CA VAL A 1007 -1.29 -23.82 16.71
C VAL A 1007 -0.67 -22.69 17.56
N GLU A 1008 -1.39 -21.59 17.82
CA GLU A 1008 -0.97 -20.62 18.85
C GLU A 1008 -0.84 -21.31 20.23
N LEU A 1009 -1.89 -22.01 20.68
CA LEU A 1009 -1.88 -22.74 21.96
C LEU A 1009 -0.82 -23.84 22.03
N ILE A 1010 -0.70 -24.67 20.98
CA ILE A 1010 0.33 -25.73 20.88
C ILE A 1010 1.72 -25.10 21.02
N GLY A 1011 1.99 -23.99 20.32
CA GLY A 1011 3.27 -23.30 20.41
C GLY A 1011 3.53 -22.68 21.78
N TYR A 1012 2.55 -22.04 22.42
CA TYR A 1012 2.72 -21.57 23.81
C TYR A 1012 3.05 -22.75 24.75
N GLY A 1013 2.38 -23.89 24.60
CA GLY A 1013 2.68 -25.12 25.33
C GLY A 1013 4.12 -25.61 25.11
N ILE A 1014 4.57 -25.65 23.85
CA ILE A 1014 5.96 -26.02 23.50
C ILE A 1014 6.98 -25.05 24.13
N MET A 1015 6.76 -23.74 24.04
CA MET A 1015 7.68 -22.74 24.62
C MET A 1015 7.76 -22.86 26.15
N ILE A 1016 6.63 -23.10 26.82
CA ILE A 1016 6.58 -23.33 28.27
C ILE A 1016 7.30 -24.63 28.65
N VAL A 1017 7.05 -25.74 27.94
CA VAL A 1017 7.71 -27.02 28.20
C VAL A 1017 9.23 -26.93 27.98
N MET A 1018 9.69 -26.28 26.91
CA MET A 1018 11.13 -26.05 26.69
C MET A 1018 11.73 -25.18 27.81
N GLY A 1019 11.05 -24.12 28.22
CA GLY A 1019 11.51 -23.27 29.34
C GLY A 1019 11.61 -24.04 30.65
N LEU A 1020 10.65 -24.92 30.95
CA LEU A 1020 10.71 -25.81 32.11
C LEU A 1020 11.88 -26.80 32.03
N VAL A 1021 12.19 -27.35 30.84
CA VAL A 1021 13.39 -28.18 30.63
C VAL A 1021 14.67 -27.41 30.94
N TYR A 1022 14.83 -26.20 30.41
CA TYR A 1022 16.01 -25.37 30.69
C TYR A 1022 16.12 -24.91 32.16
N ILE A 1023 14.99 -24.68 32.83
CA ILE A 1023 14.95 -24.31 34.27
C ILE A 1023 15.21 -25.53 35.17
N SER A 1024 14.85 -26.75 34.73
CA SER A 1024 14.90 -27.96 35.55
C SER A 1024 16.28 -28.27 36.12
N PHE A 1025 17.35 -28.08 35.34
CA PHE A 1025 18.69 -28.45 35.74
C PHE A 1025 19.37 -27.46 36.71
N PRO A 1026 19.33 -26.12 36.49
CA PRO A 1026 19.73 -25.16 37.51
C PRO A 1026 18.98 -25.34 38.84
N LEU A 1027 17.66 -25.62 38.79
CA LEU A 1027 16.89 -25.96 39.99
C LEU A 1027 17.34 -27.28 40.63
N TYR A 1028 17.66 -28.32 39.84
CA TYR A 1028 18.17 -29.59 40.34
C TYR A 1028 19.52 -29.41 41.08
N VAL A 1029 20.46 -28.63 40.54
CA VAL A 1029 21.75 -28.35 41.19
C VAL A 1029 21.58 -27.47 42.45
N MET A 1030 20.58 -26.59 42.49
CA MET A 1030 20.24 -25.81 43.69
C MET A 1030 19.50 -26.61 44.76
N ALA A 1031 18.64 -27.56 44.37
CA ALA A 1031 17.79 -28.33 45.28
C ALA A 1031 18.47 -29.61 45.81
N THR A 1032 19.44 -30.15 45.08
CA THR A 1032 20.30 -31.22 45.61
C THR A 1032 21.27 -30.64 46.63
N LYS A 1033 21.35 -31.28 47.80
CA LYS A 1033 22.51 -31.09 48.69
C LYS A 1033 23.78 -31.47 47.91
N PRO A 1034 24.94 -30.84 48.19
CA PRO A 1034 26.18 -31.13 47.46
C PRO A 1034 26.42 -32.65 47.43
N PHE A 1035 26.78 -33.15 46.24
CA PHE A 1035 26.95 -34.57 45.96
C PHE A 1035 28.23 -35.09 46.66
N ALA A 1036 28.10 -35.33 47.96
CA ALA A 1036 29.20 -35.42 48.91
C ALA A 1036 30.10 -36.63 48.65
N GLY A 1037 31.18 -36.41 47.89
CA GLY A 1037 32.24 -37.38 47.62
C GLY A 1037 32.51 -37.69 46.15
N TYR A 1038 31.79 -37.08 45.19
CA TYR A 1038 31.89 -37.48 43.77
C TYR A 1038 32.70 -36.56 42.86
N GLU A 1039 33.25 -35.45 43.37
CA GLU A 1039 34.11 -34.53 42.60
C GLU A 1039 35.43 -35.17 42.10
N THR A 1040 35.76 -36.39 42.56
CA THR A 1040 36.86 -37.22 42.02
C THR A 1040 36.50 -38.70 41.83
N LYS A 1041 35.22 -39.12 42.02
CA LYS A 1041 34.84 -40.54 42.16
C LYS A 1041 33.57 -40.99 41.43
N ILE A 1042 33.25 -40.40 40.28
CA ILE A 1042 32.33 -41.06 39.33
C ILE A 1042 33.00 -42.33 38.80
N GLN A 1043 32.68 -43.48 39.43
CA GLN A 1043 33.10 -44.81 38.99
C GLN A 1043 32.33 -45.20 37.72
N ILE A 1044 32.90 -44.87 36.57
CA ILE A 1044 32.60 -45.57 35.31
C ILE A 1044 33.51 -46.82 35.27
N PRO A 1045 32.95 -48.03 35.12
CA PRO A 1045 33.74 -49.23 34.87
C PRO A 1045 34.55 -49.09 33.58
N GLY A 1046 35.84 -48.74 33.69
CA GLY A 1046 36.74 -48.54 32.55
C GLY A 1046 37.57 -47.26 32.52
N ARG A 1047 37.52 -46.39 33.54
CA ARG A 1047 38.70 -45.54 33.83
C ARG A 1047 39.79 -46.45 34.42
N ILE A 1048 40.82 -46.70 33.61
CA ILE A 1048 42.07 -47.37 33.99
C ILE A 1048 43.16 -46.32 33.80
N GLU A 1049 44.24 -46.45 34.57
CA GLU A 1049 45.54 -45.81 34.33
C GLU A 1049 46.11 -46.16 32.94
#